data_AF-A0A928RME6-F1
#
_entry.id   AF-A0A928RME6-F1
#
_cell.length_a   1.000
_cell.length_b   1.000
_cell.length_c   1.000
_cell.angle_alpha   90.00
_cell.angle_beta   90.00
_cell.angle_gamma   90.00
#
_symmetry.space_group_name_H-M   'P 1'
#
loop_
_entity.id
_entity.type
_entity.pdbx_description
1 polymer ?
#
loop_
_entity_poly.entity_id
_entity_poly.type
_entity_poly.pdbx_seq_one_letter_code
_entity_poly.pdbx_strand_id
1 'polypeptide(L)'
;MSTISDIFASMVFNDSVMRERLPKETYKALRKTMSEGKTLPGDIAGIVANAMKDWAIEKGATHFTHWFQPMTGITAEKHDSFISPVDDGHVIMEFSGKELVKGEPDASSFPSGGLRATFEARGYTAWDPTSYAFIREKTLCIPTVFCSFGGEALDKKTPLLKSIEAINKQATRIIRLFGVTNVKKVNVTVGAEQEYFLIDNEVYKQRRDLIYTGRTLFGSRPPKTQELDDHYFGSIKPRVKDYMNTLNEELWKLGILAKTEHNEAAPAQHELAPVFTDTNKATDHNQITMDVMKKVAGSKGLVCLLHEKPFSSVAGSGKHNNWSLCTDTGINLLEPGSSPYENAQFLLFLCAVIRAVDEHQDLLRISVATAGNDHRLGAAEAPPAIISMFLGTELTEILNAIETGSRYDGNKSSYMEIGVHSLPNFPKDNTDRNRTSPFAFTGNKFEFRMPGASLSISGPNIILNTIVADVLMDFADKLEKAHDSGDFKAQLNNLIRTTIKEHKRIIFNGNGYTNEWRQEAKARGLLDLASTPEALAHYTDKKNIDLFARHNIFTEAEVQSRRDILLENYCKMIAIEAATMVDMAKKDILPAGLEYTRELCDMISAKAACGLKLSADSERETATELATITDNLHHAIRQLEADIKTAAAIEDLNDKSVYLRDTVKPDMALVRENADAIELLIPSEYYPYPDYGTLLFSV
;
A
#
# COMPACT_ATOMS: atom_id res chain seq x y z
N MET A 1 -0.95 -20.97 -30.26
CA MET A 1 -0.77 -19.96 -29.20
C MET A 1 -2.10 -19.83 -28.49
N SER A 2 -2.13 -19.97 -27.17
CA SER A 2 -3.31 -19.62 -26.38
C SER A 2 -3.52 -18.11 -26.45
N THR A 3 -4.74 -17.68 -26.73
CA THR A 3 -5.09 -16.25 -26.70
C THR A 3 -5.26 -15.78 -25.25
N ILE A 4 -5.22 -14.46 -25.01
CA ILE A 4 -5.55 -13.91 -23.68
C ILE A 4 -6.92 -14.40 -23.22
N SER A 5 -7.89 -14.51 -24.14
CA SER A 5 -9.23 -15.02 -23.85
C SER A 5 -9.24 -16.48 -23.39
N ASP A 6 -8.29 -17.31 -23.83
CA ASP A 6 -8.22 -18.72 -23.46
C ASP A 6 -7.64 -18.91 -22.06
N ILE A 7 -6.69 -18.04 -21.65
CA ILE A 7 -6.02 -18.12 -20.36
C ILE A 7 -6.71 -17.30 -19.28
N PHE A 8 -7.46 -16.26 -19.63
CA PHE A 8 -8.03 -15.33 -18.66
C PHE A 8 -8.98 -16.03 -17.68
N ALA A 9 -8.73 -15.83 -16.38
CA ALA A 9 -9.44 -16.45 -15.27
C ALA A 9 -9.52 -17.99 -15.34
N SER A 10 -8.63 -18.64 -16.10
CA SER A 10 -8.62 -20.09 -16.30
C SER A 10 -8.25 -20.89 -15.05
N MET A 11 -7.68 -20.22 -14.03
CA MET A 11 -7.34 -20.75 -12.72
C MET A 11 -8.25 -20.21 -11.60
N VAL A 12 -9.45 -19.71 -11.94
CA VAL A 12 -10.41 -19.15 -10.97
C VAL A 12 -11.74 -19.90 -11.06
N PHE A 13 -12.29 -20.31 -9.91
CA PHE A 13 -13.63 -20.90 -9.81
C PHE A 13 -14.70 -19.80 -9.85
N ASN A 14 -14.76 -19.11 -11.00
CA ASN A 14 -15.57 -17.91 -11.23
C ASN A 14 -17.03 -18.24 -11.56
N ASP A 15 -17.84 -17.20 -11.80
CA ASP A 15 -19.28 -17.33 -12.14
C ASP A 15 -19.56 -18.28 -13.32
N SER A 16 -18.71 -18.27 -14.34
CA SER A 16 -18.85 -19.13 -15.52
C SER A 16 -18.64 -20.60 -15.14
N VAL A 17 -17.55 -20.89 -14.44
CA VAL A 17 -17.24 -22.25 -13.97
C VAL A 17 -18.31 -22.75 -13.00
N MET A 18 -18.74 -21.90 -12.07
CA MET A 18 -19.82 -22.23 -11.14
C MET A 18 -21.13 -22.55 -11.86
N ARG A 19 -21.48 -21.79 -12.91
CA ARG A 19 -22.70 -22.03 -13.69
C ARG A 19 -22.65 -23.32 -14.50
N GLU A 20 -21.47 -23.67 -15.00
CA GLU A 20 -21.25 -24.90 -15.77
C GLU A 20 -21.29 -26.14 -14.88
N ARG A 21 -20.68 -26.08 -13.69
CA ARG A 21 -20.44 -27.25 -12.84
C ARG A 21 -21.48 -27.48 -11.77
N LEU A 22 -22.12 -26.43 -11.25
CA LEU A 22 -23.08 -26.57 -10.17
C LEU A 22 -24.48 -26.89 -10.71
N PRO A 23 -25.27 -27.72 -10.00
CA PRO A 23 -26.70 -27.84 -10.29
C PRO A 23 -27.38 -26.47 -10.29
N LYS A 24 -28.34 -26.27 -11.19
CA LYS A 24 -29.01 -24.98 -11.42
C LYS A 24 -29.53 -24.30 -10.14
N GLU A 25 -30.13 -25.08 -9.24
CA GLU A 25 -30.66 -24.55 -7.98
C GLU A 25 -29.55 -24.24 -6.97
N THR A 26 -28.49 -25.04 -6.92
CA THR A 26 -27.28 -24.76 -6.12
C THR A 26 -26.59 -23.47 -6.56
N TYR A 27 -26.41 -23.28 -7.87
CA TYR A 27 -25.83 -22.06 -8.44
C TYR A 27 -26.66 -20.82 -8.09
N LYS A 28 -27.99 -20.87 -8.27
CA LYS A 28 -28.89 -19.77 -7.91
C LYS A 28 -28.83 -19.46 -6.42
N ALA A 29 -28.83 -20.49 -5.57
CA ALA A 29 -28.72 -20.32 -4.12
C ALA A 29 -27.39 -19.66 -3.73
N LEU A 30 -26.26 -20.14 -4.27
CA LEU A 30 -24.95 -19.55 -4.02
C LEU A 30 -24.89 -18.08 -4.47
N ARG A 31 -25.38 -17.77 -5.67
CA ARG A 31 -25.47 -16.39 -6.17
C ARG A 31 -26.33 -15.49 -5.28
N LYS A 32 -27.46 -16.01 -4.81
CA LYS A 32 -28.34 -15.30 -3.89
C LYS A 32 -27.62 -15.01 -2.57
N THR A 33 -26.95 -16.01 -2.00
CA THR A 33 -26.14 -15.90 -0.78
C THR A 33 -25.05 -14.83 -0.92
N MET A 34 -24.30 -14.84 -2.02
CA MET A 34 -23.29 -13.80 -2.33
C MET A 34 -23.91 -12.40 -2.47
N SER A 35 -25.10 -12.29 -3.07
CA SER A 35 -25.75 -10.99 -3.27
C SER A 35 -26.42 -10.42 -2.03
N GLU A 36 -26.92 -11.29 -1.14
CA GLU A 36 -27.64 -10.93 0.08
C GLU A 36 -26.75 -10.94 1.34
N GLY A 37 -25.48 -11.36 1.23
CA GLY A 37 -24.56 -11.45 2.36
C GLY A 37 -24.97 -12.46 3.42
N LYS A 38 -25.66 -13.54 3.03
CA LYS A 38 -26.18 -14.55 3.96
C LYS A 38 -25.20 -15.70 4.18
N THR A 39 -25.42 -16.50 5.23
CA THR A 39 -24.68 -17.76 5.44
C THR A 39 -25.04 -18.78 4.37
N LEU A 40 -24.05 -19.49 3.85
CA LEU A 40 -24.27 -20.59 2.92
C LEU A 40 -24.91 -21.79 3.65
N PRO A 41 -26.04 -22.32 3.18
CA PRO A 41 -26.62 -23.54 3.74
C PRO A 41 -25.66 -24.73 3.64
N GLY A 42 -25.60 -25.58 4.67
CA GLY A 42 -24.60 -26.67 4.74
C GLY A 42 -24.76 -27.74 3.66
N ASP A 43 -25.98 -27.99 3.22
CA ASP A 43 -26.32 -28.86 2.08
C ASP A 43 -25.81 -28.29 0.75
N ILE A 44 -25.97 -26.99 0.53
CA ILE A 44 -25.40 -26.27 -0.63
C ILE A 44 -23.86 -26.33 -0.57
N ALA A 45 -23.27 -26.11 0.61
CA ALA A 45 -21.82 -26.09 0.80
C ALA A 45 -21.16 -27.42 0.42
N GLY A 46 -21.78 -28.56 0.74
CA GLY A 46 -21.27 -29.88 0.35
C GLY A 46 -21.20 -30.07 -1.16
N ILE A 47 -22.23 -29.64 -1.89
CA ILE A 47 -22.27 -29.71 -3.36
C ILE A 47 -21.19 -28.80 -3.97
N VAL A 48 -21.06 -27.58 -3.45
CA VAL A 48 -20.07 -26.60 -3.92
C VAL A 48 -18.65 -27.10 -3.66
N ALA A 49 -18.37 -27.64 -2.48
CA ALA A 49 -17.06 -28.18 -2.13
C ALA A 49 -16.64 -29.31 -3.08
N ASN A 50 -17.54 -30.27 -3.33
CA ASN A 50 -17.22 -31.38 -4.22
C ASN A 50 -16.96 -30.93 -5.66
N ALA A 51 -17.79 -30.03 -6.20
CA ALA A 51 -17.60 -29.46 -7.53
C ALA A 51 -16.31 -28.62 -7.65
N MET A 52 -15.96 -27.87 -6.59
CA MET A 52 -14.73 -27.07 -6.53
C MET A 52 -13.48 -27.96 -6.46
N LYS A 53 -13.54 -29.06 -5.69
CA LYS A 53 -12.48 -30.08 -5.60
C LYS A 53 -12.24 -30.76 -6.93
N ASP A 54 -13.29 -31.26 -7.59
CA ASP A 54 -13.16 -31.95 -8.88
C ASP A 54 -12.57 -31.01 -9.93
N TRP A 55 -13.06 -29.76 -10.00
CA TRP A 55 -12.46 -28.72 -10.84
C TRP A 55 -10.98 -28.47 -10.53
N ALA A 56 -10.61 -28.41 -9.25
CA ALA A 56 -9.25 -28.16 -8.85
C ALA A 56 -8.30 -29.31 -9.21
N ILE A 57 -8.75 -30.56 -9.00
CA ILE A 57 -7.99 -31.77 -9.36
C ILE A 57 -7.80 -31.86 -10.87
N GLU A 58 -8.82 -31.56 -11.68
CA GLU A 58 -8.71 -31.51 -13.15
C GLU A 58 -7.67 -30.49 -13.62
N LYS A 59 -7.46 -29.41 -12.84
CA LYS A 59 -6.43 -28.40 -13.06
C LYS A 59 -5.07 -28.77 -12.46
N GLY A 60 -4.94 -29.95 -11.85
CA GLY A 60 -3.71 -30.47 -11.28
C GLY A 60 -3.46 -30.10 -9.81
N ALA A 61 -4.45 -29.56 -9.11
CA ALA A 61 -4.33 -29.30 -7.67
C ALA A 61 -4.28 -30.61 -6.88
N THR A 62 -3.44 -30.62 -5.86
CA THR A 62 -3.22 -31.75 -4.94
C THR A 62 -3.57 -31.41 -3.49
N HIS A 63 -3.63 -30.11 -3.20
CA HIS A 63 -3.89 -29.55 -1.89
C HIS A 63 -4.97 -28.46 -1.97
N PHE A 64 -5.52 -28.10 -0.82
CA PHE A 64 -6.30 -26.90 -0.62
C PHE A 64 -5.79 -26.11 0.58
N THR A 65 -6.12 -24.83 0.66
CA THR A 65 -5.79 -23.95 1.78
C THR A 65 -6.89 -22.91 1.96
N HIS A 66 -7.16 -22.59 3.22
CA HIS A 66 -7.81 -21.33 3.57
C HIS A 66 -6.77 -20.22 3.43
N TRP A 67 -7.02 -19.28 2.53
CA TRP A 67 -6.13 -18.16 2.21
C TRP A 67 -6.65 -16.91 2.90
N PHE A 68 -5.86 -16.31 3.80
CA PHE A 68 -6.28 -15.15 4.58
C PHE A 68 -5.14 -14.16 4.79
N GLN A 69 -5.50 -12.96 5.25
CA GLN A 69 -4.58 -11.83 5.47
C GLN A 69 -4.53 -11.47 6.96
N PRO A 70 -3.67 -12.14 7.76
CA PRO A 70 -3.50 -11.79 9.17
C PRO A 70 -2.79 -10.43 9.34
N MET A 71 -2.63 -10.02 10.60
CA MET A 71 -1.99 -8.76 10.98
C MET A 71 -0.47 -8.71 10.79
N THR A 72 0.13 -9.70 10.13
CA THR A 72 1.56 -9.74 9.78
C THR A 72 1.92 -8.88 8.57
N GLY A 73 0.93 -8.47 7.77
CA GLY A 73 1.15 -7.69 6.54
C GLY A 73 1.36 -8.53 5.28
N ILE A 74 1.43 -9.85 5.41
CA ILE A 74 1.48 -10.82 4.31
C ILE A 74 0.30 -11.79 4.39
N THR A 75 0.07 -12.57 3.35
CA THR A 75 -0.94 -13.64 3.35
C THR A 75 -0.43 -14.88 4.09
N ALA A 76 -1.36 -15.69 4.61
CA ALA A 76 -1.05 -16.92 5.32
C ALA A 76 -1.88 -18.09 4.78
N GLU A 77 -1.25 -19.28 4.79
CA GLU A 77 -1.77 -20.50 4.21
C GLU A 77 -1.35 -21.72 5.03
N LYS A 78 -2.22 -22.71 5.06
CA LYS A 78 -1.96 -24.06 5.55
C LYS A 78 -2.44 -25.03 4.49
N HIS A 79 -1.52 -25.81 3.91
CA HIS A 79 -1.83 -26.69 2.79
C HIS A 79 -2.22 -28.07 3.30
N ASP A 80 -3.49 -28.43 3.11
CA ASP A 80 -4.04 -29.74 3.43
C ASP A 80 -4.24 -30.52 2.12
N SER A 81 -3.83 -31.80 2.10
CA SER A 81 -4.02 -32.64 0.92
C SER A 81 -5.48 -33.05 0.77
N PHE A 82 -5.95 -33.25 -0.46
CA PHE A 82 -7.26 -33.89 -0.70
C PHE A 82 -7.30 -35.37 -0.32
N ILE A 83 -6.15 -36.00 -0.05
CA ILE A 83 -6.06 -37.43 0.24
C ILE A 83 -6.75 -37.78 1.56
N SER A 84 -7.69 -38.72 1.48
CA SER A 84 -8.34 -39.36 2.63
C SER A 84 -8.15 -40.88 2.52
N PRO A 85 -7.52 -41.54 3.51
CA PRO A 85 -7.30 -42.99 3.48
C PRO A 85 -8.62 -43.74 3.73
N VAL A 86 -8.81 -44.86 3.02
CA VAL A 86 -9.94 -45.77 3.24
C VAL A 86 -9.45 -47.12 3.80
N ASP A 87 -10.33 -47.82 4.52
CA ASP A 87 -9.99 -49.04 5.28
C ASP A 87 -9.39 -50.17 4.44
N ASP A 88 -9.58 -50.16 3.12
CA ASP A 88 -9.07 -51.16 2.18
C ASP A 88 -7.65 -50.88 1.66
N GLY A 89 -7.00 -49.83 2.17
CA GLY A 89 -5.64 -49.43 1.80
C GLY A 89 -5.54 -48.56 0.54
N HIS A 90 -6.65 -48.19 -0.09
CA HIS A 90 -6.67 -47.18 -1.16
C HIS A 90 -6.79 -45.76 -0.58
N VAL A 91 -6.66 -44.77 -1.47
CA VAL A 91 -6.91 -43.36 -1.15
C VAL A 91 -8.02 -42.81 -2.01
N ILE A 92 -8.84 -41.95 -1.43
CA ILE A 92 -9.83 -41.16 -2.16
C ILE A 92 -9.49 -39.67 -2.04
N MET A 93 -10.02 -38.86 -2.95
CA MET A 93 -9.90 -37.41 -2.88
C MET A 93 -11.17 -36.81 -2.27
N GLU A 94 -11.05 -36.26 -1.08
CA GLU A 94 -12.14 -35.69 -0.29
C GLU A 94 -11.93 -34.19 -0.05
N PHE A 95 -13.02 -33.44 -0.10
CA PHE A 95 -13.11 -32.06 0.35
C PHE A 95 -14.56 -31.77 0.70
N SER A 96 -14.83 -31.65 2.00
CA SER A 96 -16.19 -31.57 2.53
C SER A 96 -16.72 -30.14 2.57
N GLY A 97 -18.04 -29.99 2.59
CA GLY A 97 -18.68 -28.69 2.81
C GLY A 97 -18.32 -28.05 4.15
N LYS A 98 -17.95 -28.86 5.16
CA LYS A 98 -17.47 -28.36 6.45
C LYS A 98 -16.11 -27.68 6.30
N GLU A 99 -15.18 -28.34 5.60
CA GLU A 99 -13.84 -27.81 5.33
C GLU A 99 -13.88 -26.60 4.39
N LEU A 100 -14.85 -26.51 3.49
CA LEU A 100 -15.06 -25.32 2.67
C LEU A 100 -15.53 -24.13 3.50
N VAL A 101 -16.55 -24.31 4.33
CA VAL A 101 -17.17 -23.20 5.06
C VAL A 101 -16.27 -22.71 6.20
N LYS A 102 -15.54 -23.62 6.86
CA LYS A 102 -14.77 -23.32 8.06
C LYS A 102 -13.45 -24.10 8.10
N GLY A 103 -12.35 -23.41 8.36
CA GLY A 103 -11.09 -24.01 8.77
C GLY A 103 -10.76 -23.70 10.24
N GLU A 104 -9.85 -24.49 10.82
CA GLU A 104 -9.33 -24.31 12.19
C GLU A 104 -7.80 -24.29 12.16
N PRO A 105 -7.16 -23.16 11.74
CA PRO A 105 -5.72 -23.02 11.82
C PRO A 105 -5.26 -22.74 13.26
N ASP A 106 -4.01 -23.09 13.56
CA ASP A 106 -3.36 -22.64 14.79
C ASP A 106 -3.09 -21.12 14.70
N ALA A 107 -3.67 -20.38 15.63
CA ALA A 107 -3.51 -18.94 15.75
C ALA A 107 -2.28 -18.53 16.59
N SER A 108 -1.62 -19.48 17.28
CA SER A 108 -0.52 -19.28 18.26
C SER A 108 0.55 -18.30 17.80
N SER A 109 0.90 -18.35 16.53
CA SER A 109 2.05 -17.61 15.99
C SER A 109 1.68 -16.31 15.27
N PHE A 110 0.39 -15.96 15.16
CA PHE A 110 -0.03 -14.71 14.54
C PHE A 110 -0.06 -13.56 15.55
N PRO A 111 0.39 -12.34 15.18
CA PRO A 111 0.29 -11.16 16.02
C PRO A 111 -1.17 -10.90 16.42
N SER A 112 -1.43 -10.85 17.73
CA SER A 112 -2.76 -10.60 18.28
C SER A 112 -2.83 -9.33 19.13
N GLY A 113 -1.71 -8.65 19.37
CA GLY A 113 -1.67 -7.40 20.17
C GLY A 113 -2.35 -7.55 21.53
N GLY A 114 -2.18 -8.70 22.19
CA GLY A 114 -2.80 -8.98 23.49
C GLY A 114 -4.27 -9.41 23.45
N LEU A 115 -4.96 -9.45 22.30
CA LEU A 115 -6.36 -9.94 22.19
C LEU A 115 -6.54 -11.42 22.55
N ARG A 116 -5.44 -12.13 22.80
CA ARG A 116 -5.45 -13.57 23.03
C ARG A 116 -4.37 -13.92 24.03
N ALA A 117 -4.71 -14.79 24.97
CA ALA A 117 -3.73 -15.32 25.91
C ALA A 117 -2.73 -16.23 25.20
N THR A 118 -1.47 -16.23 25.64
CA THR A 118 -0.38 -17.01 25.03
C THR A 118 -0.61 -18.52 25.03
N PHE A 119 -1.47 -19.05 25.92
CA PHE A 119 -1.82 -20.47 25.98
C PHE A 119 -3.03 -20.86 25.13
N GLU A 120 -3.74 -19.90 24.52
CA GLU A 120 -4.94 -20.17 23.71
C GLU A 120 -4.60 -20.20 22.22
N ALA A 121 -4.57 -21.37 21.61
CA ALA A 121 -4.10 -21.55 20.23
C ALA A 121 -5.20 -21.49 19.15
N ARG A 122 -6.49 -21.60 19.52
CA ARG A 122 -7.57 -21.75 18.52
C ARG A 122 -7.90 -20.45 17.80
N GLY A 123 -7.92 -20.51 16.47
CA GLY A 123 -8.54 -19.51 15.60
C GLY A 123 -9.45 -20.19 14.57
N TYR A 124 -10.31 -19.40 13.94
CA TYR A 124 -11.25 -19.90 12.94
C TYR A 124 -11.12 -19.11 11.65
N THR A 125 -11.16 -19.83 10.54
CA THR A 125 -11.32 -19.23 9.21
C THR A 125 -12.73 -19.51 8.70
N ALA A 126 -13.30 -18.56 7.97
CA ALA A 126 -14.57 -18.73 7.29
C ALA A 126 -14.48 -18.25 5.85
N TRP A 127 -15.02 -19.04 4.90
CA TRP A 127 -14.98 -18.69 3.49
C TRP A 127 -15.78 -17.41 3.20
N ASP A 128 -15.16 -16.47 2.48
CA ASP A 128 -15.84 -15.34 1.85
C ASP A 128 -16.24 -15.72 0.42
N PRO A 129 -17.52 -16.05 0.17
CA PRO A 129 -17.97 -16.44 -1.17
C PRO A 129 -18.02 -15.26 -2.16
N THR A 130 -17.83 -14.02 -1.71
CA THR A 130 -17.81 -12.85 -2.60
C THR A 130 -16.46 -12.67 -3.32
N SER A 131 -15.43 -13.37 -2.86
CA SER A 131 -14.14 -13.53 -3.53
C SER A 131 -13.98 -14.97 -4.02
N TYR A 132 -13.63 -15.14 -5.29
CA TYR A 132 -13.62 -16.46 -5.91
C TYR A 132 -12.41 -17.28 -5.45
N ALA A 133 -12.63 -18.58 -5.23
CA ALA A 133 -11.53 -19.51 -5.04
C ALA A 133 -10.68 -19.59 -6.32
N PHE A 134 -9.37 -19.75 -6.15
CA PHE A 134 -8.42 -19.79 -7.26
C PHE A 134 -7.38 -20.88 -7.03
N ILE A 135 -6.72 -21.30 -8.10
CA ILE A 135 -5.61 -22.25 -8.03
C ILE A 135 -4.32 -21.49 -8.20
N ARG A 136 -3.42 -21.68 -7.24
CA ARG A 136 -2.06 -21.20 -7.34
C ARG A 136 -1.13 -22.39 -7.23
N GLU A 137 -0.27 -22.56 -8.24
CA GLU A 137 0.59 -23.73 -8.37
C GLU A 137 -0.21 -25.04 -8.38
N LYS A 138 -0.19 -25.82 -7.30
CA LYS A 138 -0.96 -27.07 -7.15
C LYS A 138 -1.91 -27.05 -5.95
N THR A 139 -2.31 -25.85 -5.52
CA THR A 139 -3.14 -25.66 -4.34
C THR A 139 -4.38 -24.84 -4.67
N LEU A 140 -5.55 -25.35 -4.26
CA LEU A 140 -6.81 -24.61 -4.26
C LEU A 140 -6.83 -23.63 -3.08
N CYS A 141 -6.77 -22.34 -3.38
CA CYS A 141 -6.81 -21.25 -2.40
C CYS A 141 -8.25 -20.74 -2.24
N ILE A 142 -8.75 -20.80 -1.00
CA ILE A 142 -10.11 -20.39 -0.63
C ILE A 142 -10.02 -19.07 0.15
N PRO A 143 -10.45 -17.92 -0.40
CA PRO A 143 -10.36 -16.64 0.29
C PRO A 143 -11.21 -16.62 1.56
N THR A 144 -10.60 -16.37 2.71
CA THR A 144 -11.27 -16.49 4.01
C THR A 144 -11.03 -15.29 4.91
N VAL A 145 -11.99 -15.06 5.81
CA VAL A 145 -11.78 -14.21 6.98
C VAL A 145 -11.17 -15.02 8.12
N PHE A 146 -10.45 -14.38 9.03
CA PHE A 146 -9.81 -15.02 10.18
C PHE A 146 -10.12 -14.30 11.50
N CYS A 147 -10.64 -15.06 12.47
CA CYS A 147 -11.03 -14.56 13.79
C CYS A 147 -10.50 -15.45 14.93
N SER A 148 -10.44 -14.87 16.12
CA SER A 148 -10.10 -15.56 17.36
C SER A 148 -11.22 -16.53 17.79
N PHE A 149 -10.98 -17.28 18.87
CA PHE A 149 -12.04 -18.04 19.54
C PHE A 149 -13.19 -17.17 20.08
N GLY A 150 -12.89 -15.96 20.58
CA GLY A 150 -13.87 -14.99 21.10
C GLY A 150 -14.66 -14.25 20.02
N GLY A 151 -14.24 -14.34 18.75
CA GLY A 151 -14.88 -13.69 17.62
C GLY A 151 -14.24 -12.35 17.23
N GLU A 152 -13.17 -11.92 17.89
CA GLU A 152 -12.38 -10.75 17.51
C GLU A 152 -11.70 -10.95 16.14
N ALA A 153 -11.66 -9.88 15.33
CA ALA A 153 -11.09 -9.93 13.98
C ALA A 153 -9.55 -9.85 14.03
N LEU A 154 -8.90 -10.98 13.74
CA LEU A 154 -7.43 -11.12 13.68
C LEU A 154 -6.88 -10.93 12.26
N ASP A 155 -7.70 -10.41 11.35
CA ASP A 155 -7.39 -10.22 9.94
C ASP A 155 -7.61 -8.78 9.46
N LYS A 156 -7.27 -8.54 8.20
CA LYS A 156 -7.57 -7.29 7.50
C LYS A 156 -8.87 -7.34 6.71
N LYS A 157 -9.44 -8.52 6.48
CA LYS A 157 -10.58 -8.72 5.59
C LYS A 157 -11.92 -8.51 6.29
N THR A 158 -12.10 -9.00 7.52
CA THR A 158 -13.34 -8.79 8.30
C THR A 158 -13.66 -7.30 8.47
N PRO A 159 -12.71 -6.43 8.92
CA PRO A 159 -13.01 -5.01 9.09
C PRO A 159 -13.24 -4.29 7.75
N LEU A 160 -12.60 -4.74 6.68
CA LEU A 160 -12.82 -4.22 5.33
C LEU A 160 -14.26 -4.49 4.88
N LEU A 161 -14.74 -5.72 5.00
CA LEU A 161 -16.12 -6.08 4.66
C LEU A 161 -17.13 -5.25 5.46
N LYS A 162 -16.92 -5.11 6.78
CA LYS A 162 -17.74 -4.23 7.64
C LYS A 162 -17.74 -2.77 7.15
N SER A 163 -16.59 -2.24 6.74
CA SER A 163 -16.49 -0.86 6.24
C SER A 163 -17.23 -0.66 4.90
N ILE A 164 -17.18 -1.66 4.01
CA ILE A 164 -17.90 -1.67 2.73
C ILE A 164 -19.41 -1.70 2.99
N GLU A 165 -19.87 -2.49 3.95
CA GLU A 165 -21.28 -2.52 4.34
C GLU A 165 -21.73 -1.19 4.94
N ALA A 166 -20.93 -0.59 5.83
CA ALA A 166 -21.23 0.69 6.46
C ALA A 166 -21.44 1.80 5.41
N ILE A 167 -20.50 1.99 4.48
CA ILE A 167 -20.63 3.02 3.45
C ILE A 167 -21.75 2.70 2.45
N ASN A 168 -21.94 1.43 2.08
CA ASN A 168 -23.05 1.01 1.22
C ASN A 168 -24.41 1.41 1.82
N LYS A 169 -24.60 1.13 3.12
CA LYS A 169 -25.84 1.46 3.84
C LYS A 169 -26.13 2.96 3.78
N GLN A 170 -25.15 3.79 4.14
CA GLN A 170 -25.36 5.24 4.23
C GLN A 170 -25.46 5.90 2.85
N ALA A 171 -24.63 5.49 1.88
CA ALA A 171 -24.73 5.99 0.51
C ALA A 171 -26.08 5.63 -0.14
N THR A 172 -26.59 4.43 0.11
CA THR A 172 -27.91 4.01 -0.40
C THR A 172 -29.05 4.85 0.20
N ARG A 173 -28.96 5.23 1.50
CA ARG A 173 -29.94 6.15 2.12
C ARG A 173 -29.97 7.50 1.40
N ILE A 174 -28.79 8.10 1.17
CA ILE A 174 -28.67 9.36 0.44
C ILE A 174 -29.26 9.27 -0.97
N ILE A 175 -28.91 8.24 -1.74
CA ILE A 175 -29.40 8.07 -3.12
C ILE A 175 -30.93 8.00 -3.19
N ARG A 176 -31.57 7.33 -2.22
CA ARG A 176 -33.03 7.25 -2.15
C ARG A 176 -33.67 8.63 -1.98
N LEU A 177 -33.03 9.55 -1.26
CA LEU A 177 -33.51 10.92 -1.09
C LEU A 177 -33.51 11.73 -2.39
N PHE A 178 -32.64 11.38 -3.35
CA PHE A 178 -32.65 11.96 -4.70
C PHE A 178 -33.68 11.30 -5.64
N GLY A 179 -34.56 10.44 -5.12
CA GLY A 179 -35.64 9.79 -5.88
C GLY A 179 -35.20 8.57 -6.70
N VAL A 180 -33.95 8.11 -6.54
CA VAL A 180 -33.43 6.94 -7.24
C VAL A 180 -33.77 5.68 -6.45
N THR A 181 -34.76 4.90 -6.95
CA THR A 181 -35.32 3.74 -6.23
C THR A 181 -34.91 2.38 -6.81
N ASN A 182 -34.32 2.36 -8.01
CA ASN A 182 -33.86 1.14 -8.68
C ASN A 182 -32.47 0.65 -8.20
N VAL A 183 -31.77 1.45 -7.39
CA VAL A 183 -30.46 1.11 -6.81
C VAL A 183 -30.65 0.27 -5.56
N LYS A 184 -30.05 -0.93 -5.53
CA LYS A 184 -30.12 -1.82 -4.35
C LYS A 184 -28.91 -1.65 -3.44
N LYS A 185 -27.76 -1.32 -4.01
CA LYS A 185 -26.50 -1.13 -3.27
C LYS A 185 -25.56 -0.16 -3.98
N VAL A 186 -24.68 0.44 -3.19
CA VAL A 186 -23.51 1.20 -3.63
C VAL A 186 -22.28 0.35 -3.33
N ASN A 187 -21.47 0.09 -4.35
CA ASN A 187 -20.19 -0.59 -4.22
C ASN A 187 -19.07 0.45 -4.17
N VAL A 188 -18.07 0.16 -3.35
CA VAL A 188 -16.79 0.86 -3.43
C VAL A 188 -15.91 0.16 -4.46
N THR A 189 -15.19 0.95 -5.24
CA THR A 189 -14.26 0.46 -6.26
C THR A 189 -12.88 1.00 -6.02
N VAL A 190 -11.86 0.17 -6.29
CA VAL A 190 -10.45 0.52 -6.13
C VAL A 190 -9.63 0.03 -7.33
N GLY A 191 -8.79 0.92 -7.86
CA GLY A 191 -7.65 0.58 -8.71
C GLY A 191 -6.34 0.87 -7.98
N ALA A 192 -5.49 -0.14 -7.81
CA ALA A 192 -4.22 -0.01 -7.11
C ALA A 192 -3.06 0.01 -8.09
N GLU A 193 -2.42 1.17 -8.25
CA GLU A 193 -1.19 1.31 -9.04
C GLU A 193 -0.02 0.79 -8.20
N GLN A 194 0.72 -0.21 -8.67
CA GLN A 194 1.76 -0.89 -7.90
C GLN A 194 3.14 -0.57 -8.48
N GLU A 195 3.90 0.25 -7.77
CA GLU A 195 5.31 0.49 -8.09
C GLU A 195 6.22 -0.55 -7.41
N TYR A 196 7.37 -0.81 -8.04
CA TYR A 196 8.37 -1.77 -7.58
C TYR A 196 9.73 -1.55 -8.25
N PHE A 197 10.81 -2.08 -7.67
CA PHE A 197 12.12 -2.16 -8.31
C PHE A 197 12.46 -3.60 -8.74
N LEU A 198 13.20 -3.74 -9.86
CA LEU A 198 13.78 -5.01 -10.30
C LEU A 198 15.30 -4.92 -10.35
N ILE A 199 15.98 -5.79 -9.61
CA ILE A 199 17.44 -5.90 -9.68
C ILE A 199 17.88 -7.33 -10.00
N ASP A 200 19.10 -7.48 -10.50
CA ASP A 200 19.68 -8.79 -10.73
C ASP A 200 19.89 -9.56 -9.41
N ASN A 201 19.52 -10.84 -9.41
CA ASN A 201 19.59 -11.69 -8.22
C ASN A 201 21.02 -11.91 -7.71
N GLU A 202 22.03 -11.95 -8.60
CA GLU A 202 23.41 -12.16 -8.19
C GLU A 202 24.02 -10.91 -7.54
N VAL A 203 23.58 -9.71 -7.94
CA VAL A 203 23.95 -8.46 -7.26
C VAL A 203 23.20 -8.32 -5.93
N TYR A 204 21.92 -8.70 -5.88
CA TYR A 204 21.12 -8.71 -4.65
C TYR A 204 21.73 -9.58 -3.55
N LYS A 205 22.19 -10.80 -3.88
CA LYS A 205 22.79 -11.74 -2.92
C LYS A 205 24.04 -11.19 -2.23
N GLN A 206 24.72 -10.22 -2.83
CA GLN A 206 25.91 -9.58 -2.26
C GLN A 206 25.55 -8.47 -1.26
N ARG A 207 24.27 -8.15 -1.06
CA ARG A 207 23.80 -7.05 -0.21
C ARG A 207 22.93 -7.57 0.94
N ARG A 208 23.55 -7.89 2.08
CA ARG A 208 22.81 -8.43 3.25
C ARG A 208 21.76 -7.45 3.79
N ASP A 209 22.00 -6.15 3.65
CA ASP A 209 21.02 -5.13 4.01
C ASP A 209 19.74 -5.25 3.18
N LEU A 210 19.85 -5.43 1.86
CA LEU A 210 18.69 -5.68 1.00
C LEU A 210 17.99 -6.99 1.36
N ILE A 211 18.73 -8.03 1.76
CA ILE A 211 18.16 -9.32 2.15
C ILE A 211 17.39 -9.23 3.48
N TYR A 212 17.98 -8.61 4.50
CA TYR A 212 17.40 -8.58 5.85
C TYR A 212 16.38 -7.47 6.05
N THR A 213 16.53 -6.35 5.34
CA THR A 213 15.72 -5.14 5.59
C THR A 213 14.87 -4.74 4.39
N GLY A 214 15.11 -5.29 3.20
CA GLY A 214 14.41 -4.91 1.97
C GLY A 214 14.88 -3.59 1.36
N ARG A 215 15.85 -2.92 1.99
CA ARG A 215 16.43 -1.66 1.52
C ARG A 215 17.94 -1.63 1.73
N THR A 216 18.61 -0.69 1.08
CA THR A 216 20.00 -0.41 1.35
C THR A 216 20.17 0.46 2.60
N LEU A 217 21.07 0.06 3.48
CA LEU A 217 21.47 0.83 4.66
C LEU A 217 22.66 1.73 4.36
N PHE A 218 23.52 1.29 3.43
CA PHE A 218 24.67 2.02 2.90
C PHE A 218 24.57 2.21 1.38
N GLY A 219 25.32 3.16 0.85
CA GLY A 219 25.51 3.35 -0.57
C GLY A 219 25.50 4.81 -0.96
N SER A 220 26.60 5.21 -1.59
CA SER A 220 26.81 6.53 -2.16
C SER A 220 25.94 6.76 -3.41
N ARG A 221 25.61 8.01 -3.70
CA ARG A 221 24.86 8.37 -4.92
C ARG A 221 25.79 8.23 -6.14
N PRO A 222 25.45 7.44 -7.16
CA PRO A 222 26.27 7.32 -8.36
C PRO A 222 26.17 8.60 -9.22
N PRO A 223 27.12 8.86 -10.13
CA PRO A 223 27.12 10.05 -10.98
C PRO A 223 25.88 10.21 -11.87
N LYS A 224 25.22 9.10 -12.21
CA LYS A 224 23.92 9.08 -12.90
C LYS A 224 22.92 8.29 -12.06
N THR A 225 21.81 8.93 -11.69
CA THR A 225 20.61 8.29 -11.18
C THR A 225 19.43 8.58 -12.11
N GLN A 226 18.66 9.62 -11.83
CA GLN A 226 17.40 9.99 -12.48
C GLN A 226 17.43 11.41 -13.08
N GLU A 227 18.59 12.08 -13.11
CA GLU A 227 18.71 13.50 -13.48
C GLU A 227 18.38 13.80 -14.94
N LEU A 228 18.38 12.78 -15.81
CA LEU A 228 18.04 12.94 -17.23
C LEU A 228 16.54 12.76 -17.50
N ASP A 229 15.75 12.34 -16.51
CA ASP A 229 14.33 11.97 -16.67
C ASP A 229 14.09 11.01 -17.86
N ASP A 230 15.12 10.23 -18.25
CA ASP A 230 15.16 9.41 -19.47
C ASP A 230 14.55 8.01 -19.27
N HIS A 231 14.31 7.64 -18.01
CA HIS A 231 13.74 6.35 -17.63
C HIS A 231 12.21 6.35 -17.68
N TYR A 232 11.55 7.44 -17.26
CA TYR A 232 10.10 7.55 -17.21
C TYR A 232 9.49 7.45 -18.62
N PHE A 233 8.63 6.44 -18.85
CA PHE A 233 8.16 6.05 -20.19
C PHE A 233 9.27 5.78 -21.23
N GLY A 234 10.51 5.56 -20.77
CA GLY A 234 11.62 5.15 -21.60
C GLY A 234 11.45 3.72 -22.14
N SER A 235 12.39 3.29 -22.99
CA SER A 235 12.37 1.93 -23.54
C SER A 235 12.55 0.89 -22.43
N ILE A 236 11.64 -0.08 -22.36
CA ILE A 236 11.72 -1.20 -21.41
C ILE A 236 12.77 -2.20 -21.92
N LYS A 237 13.76 -2.49 -21.08
CA LYS A 237 14.84 -3.43 -21.41
C LYS A 237 14.26 -4.84 -21.71
N PRO A 238 14.83 -5.60 -22.67
CA PRO A 238 14.26 -6.90 -23.07
C PRO A 238 14.06 -7.89 -21.91
N ARG A 239 14.99 -7.93 -20.95
CA ARG A 239 14.91 -8.80 -19.76
C ARG A 239 13.76 -8.41 -18.83
N VAL A 240 13.55 -7.11 -18.61
CA VAL A 240 12.41 -6.59 -17.85
C VAL A 240 11.10 -6.88 -18.59
N LYS A 241 11.08 -6.70 -19.91
CA LYS A 241 9.89 -6.97 -20.71
C LYS A 241 9.48 -8.44 -20.68
N ASP A 242 10.44 -9.36 -20.72
CA ASP A 242 10.16 -10.80 -20.58
C ASP A 242 9.57 -11.15 -19.20
N TYR A 243 10.09 -10.54 -18.13
CA TYR A 243 9.49 -10.63 -16.80
C TYR A 243 8.05 -10.09 -16.79
N MET A 244 7.82 -8.89 -17.32
CA MET A 244 6.50 -8.24 -17.37
C MET A 244 5.48 -9.07 -18.17
N ASN A 245 5.88 -9.64 -19.31
CA ASN A 245 5.02 -10.53 -20.10
C ASN A 245 4.60 -11.77 -19.29
N THR A 246 5.55 -12.41 -18.60
CA THR A 246 5.28 -13.58 -17.75
C THR A 246 4.37 -13.21 -16.58
N LEU A 247 4.61 -12.05 -15.95
CA LEU A 247 3.78 -11.52 -14.87
C LEU A 247 2.34 -11.31 -15.35
N ASN A 248 2.14 -10.66 -16.49
CA ASN A 248 0.82 -10.44 -17.06
C ASN A 248 0.08 -11.75 -17.35
N GLU A 249 0.75 -12.75 -17.93
CA GLU A 249 0.15 -14.05 -18.19
C GLU A 249 -0.32 -14.76 -16.91
N GLU A 250 0.50 -14.73 -15.85
CA GLU A 250 0.11 -15.32 -14.55
C GLU A 250 -1.03 -14.56 -13.87
N LEU A 251 -1.02 -13.23 -13.92
CA LEU A 251 -2.11 -12.41 -13.38
C LEU A 251 -3.42 -12.61 -14.17
N TRP A 252 -3.36 -12.70 -15.49
CA TRP A 252 -4.53 -12.97 -16.33
C TRP A 252 -5.12 -14.36 -16.03
N LYS A 253 -4.30 -15.39 -15.82
CA LYS A 253 -4.77 -16.73 -15.39
C LYS A 253 -5.57 -16.68 -14.09
N LEU A 254 -5.17 -15.80 -13.18
CA LEU A 254 -5.82 -15.55 -11.88
C LEU A 254 -6.99 -14.54 -11.97
N GLY A 255 -7.37 -14.12 -13.17
CA GLY A 255 -8.52 -13.21 -13.39
C GLY A 255 -8.24 -11.75 -13.06
N ILE A 256 -6.98 -11.38 -12.84
CA ILE A 256 -6.57 -10.01 -12.55
C ILE A 256 -6.38 -9.28 -13.88
N LEU A 257 -7.08 -8.16 -14.05
CA LEU A 257 -7.05 -7.35 -15.27
C LEU A 257 -5.82 -6.42 -15.30
N ALA A 258 -4.61 -7.00 -15.27
CA ALA A 258 -3.37 -6.25 -15.47
C ALA A 258 -3.42 -5.55 -16.84
N LYS A 259 -3.30 -4.21 -16.84
CA LYS A 259 -3.64 -3.37 -18.00
C LYS A 259 -2.51 -2.46 -18.45
N THR A 260 -1.85 -1.81 -17.50
CA THR A 260 -0.81 -0.81 -17.78
C THR A 260 0.49 -1.25 -17.11
N GLU A 261 1.59 -1.09 -17.82
CA GLU A 261 2.95 -1.28 -17.32
C GLU A 261 3.88 -0.27 -17.98
N HIS A 262 4.83 0.27 -17.21
CA HIS A 262 5.87 1.17 -17.72
C HIS A 262 7.05 1.26 -16.76
N ASN A 263 8.12 1.91 -17.23
CA ASN A 263 9.20 2.38 -16.40
C ASN A 263 8.76 3.62 -15.60
N GLU A 264 9.22 3.70 -14.35
CA GLU A 264 9.03 4.83 -13.46
C GLU A 264 10.23 5.79 -13.49
N ALA A 265 10.22 6.84 -12.66
CA ALA A 265 11.24 7.89 -12.65
C ALA A 265 12.66 7.39 -12.30
N ALA A 266 12.80 6.50 -11.31
CA ALA A 266 14.11 5.97 -10.95
C ALA A 266 14.55 4.81 -11.86
N PRO A 267 15.86 4.63 -12.11
CA PRO A 267 16.36 3.45 -12.81
C PRO A 267 15.92 2.17 -12.12
N ALA A 268 15.58 1.15 -12.91
CA ALA A 268 15.09 -0.13 -12.43
C ALA A 268 13.76 -0.08 -11.65
N GLN A 269 13.09 1.08 -11.61
CA GLN A 269 11.74 1.23 -11.06
C GLN A 269 10.69 1.06 -12.16
N HIS A 270 9.61 0.36 -11.84
CA HIS A 270 8.52 0.06 -12.76
C HIS A 270 7.17 0.18 -12.06
N GLU A 271 6.11 0.30 -12.85
CA GLU A 271 4.72 0.29 -12.37
C GLU A 271 3.93 -0.81 -13.08
N LEU A 272 2.98 -1.41 -12.36
CA LEU A 272 1.88 -2.20 -12.93
C LEU A 272 0.55 -1.73 -12.34
N ALA A 273 -0.41 -1.40 -13.20
CA ALA A 273 -1.76 -1.00 -12.79
C ALA A 273 -2.82 -1.94 -13.40
N PRO A 274 -3.65 -2.61 -12.57
CA PRO A 274 -4.82 -3.33 -13.03
C PRO A 274 -6.02 -2.39 -13.20
N VAL A 275 -7.01 -2.83 -14.00
CA VAL A 275 -8.32 -2.16 -14.03
C VAL A 275 -8.97 -2.25 -12.65
N PHE A 276 -9.61 -1.16 -12.21
CA PHE A 276 -10.32 -1.12 -10.94
C PHE A 276 -11.42 -2.20 -10.86
N THR A 277 -11.69 -2.67 -9.65
CA THR A 277 -12.78 -3.61 -9.36
C THR A 277 -13.40 -3.27 -8.00
N ASP A 278 -14.41 -4.03 -7.56
CA ASP A 278 -14.94 -3.90 -6.21
C ASP A 278 -13.83 -4.01 -5.16
N THR A 279 -13.90 -3.22 -4.09
CA THR A 279 -12.80 -3.07 -3.13
C THR A 279 -12.37 -4.39 -2.49
N ASN A 280 -13.29 -5.32 -2.22
CA ASN A 280 -12.95 -6.61 -1.62
C ASN A 280 -12.11 -7.47 -2.57
N LYS A 281 -12.50 -7.55 -3.84
CA LYS A 281 -11.67 -8.24 -4.85
C LYS A 281 -10.38 -7.48 -5.14
N ALA A 282 -10.41 -6.15 -5.15
CA ALA A 282 -9.23 -5.34 -5.43
C ALA A 282 -8.13 -5.57 -4.38
N THR A 283 -8.50 -5.69 -3.10
CA THR A 283 -7.54 -5.96 -2.02
C THR A 283 -6.95 -7.36 -2.12
N ASP A 284 -7.77 -8.38 -2.42
CA ASP A 284 -7.29 -9.73 -2.66
C ASP A 284 -6.37 -9.80 -3.89
N HIS A 285 -6.79 -9.21 -5.02
CA HIS A 285 -6.01 -9.13 -6.24
C HIS A 285 -4.67 -8.40 -6.04
N ASN A 286 -4.63 -7.34 -5.24
CA ASN A 286 -3.38 -6.65 -4.94
C ASN A 286 -2.40 -7.55 -4.17
N GLN A 287 -2.86 -8.32 -3.17
CA GLN A 287 -2.01 -9.27 -2.46
C GLN A 287 -1.48 -10.37 -3.37
N ILE A 288 -2.34 -10.93 -4.22
CA ILE A 288 -1.94 -11.92 -5.22
C ILE A 288 -0.92 -11.31 -6.19
N THR A 289 -1.13 -10.08 -6.63
CA THR A 289 -0.22 -9.37 -7.53
C THR A 289 1.18 -9.26 -6.93
N MET A 290 1.29 -8.80 -5.68
CA MET A 290 2.58 -8.68 -4.98
C MET A 290 3.30 -10.03 -4.81
N ASP A 291 2.57 -11.11 -4.54
CA ASP A 291 3.13 -12.47 -4.45
C ASP A 291 3.65 -12.95 -5.82
N VAL A 292 2.83 -12.84 -6.87
CA VAL A 292 3.20 -13.26 -8.22
C VAL A 292 4.38 -12.43 -8.75
N MET A 293 4.44 -11.13 -8.48
CA MET A 293 5.60 -10.28 -8.81
C MET A 293 6.91 -10.86 -8.27
N LYS A 294 6.95 -11.21 -6.98
CA LYS A 294 8.15 -11.78 -6.34
C LYS A 294 8.52 -13.14 -6.93
N LYS A 295 7.52 -14.02 -7.14
CA LYS A 295 7.73 -15.37 -7.70
C LYS A 295 8.24 -15.33 -9.13
N VAL A 296 7.60 -14.54 -9.99
CA VAL A 296 7.99 -14.40 -11.39
C VAL A 296 9.40 -13.80 -11.48
N ALA A 297 9.73 -12.82 -10.63
CA ALA A 297 11.08 -12.23 -10.60
C ALA A 297 12.12 -13.30 -10.28
N GLY A 298 11.91 -14.09 -9.22
CA GLY A 298 12.80 -15.18 -8.84
C GLY A 298 13.00 -16.20 -9.96
N SER A 299 11.93 -16.56 -10.69
CA SER A 299 12.01 -17.48 -11.83
C SER A 299 12.82 -16.96 -13.02
N LYS A 300 13.00 -15.64 -13.11
CA LYS A 300 13.74 -14.93 -14.17
C LYS A 300 15.14 -14.49 -13.72
N GLY A 301 15.61 -14.96 -12.56
CA GLY A 301 16.89 -14.55 -11.98
C GLY A 301 16.92 -13.07 -11.57
N LEU A 302 15.76 -12.51 -11.25
CA LEU A 302 15.56 -11.13 -10.79
C LEU A 302 15.03 -11.14 -9.36
N VAL A 303 15.12 -9.99 -8.69
CA VAL A 303 14.49 -9.76 -7.39
C VAL A 303 13.57 -8.55 -7.49
N CYS A 304 12.31 -8.75 -7.12
CA CYS A 304 11.31 -7.68 -7.02
C CYS A 304 11.30 -7.10 -5.61
N LEU A 305 11.69 -5.82 -5.50
CA LEU A 305 11.69 -5.07 -4.25
C LEU A 305 10.43 -4.21 -4.17
N LEU A 306 9.63 -4.45 -3.13
CA LEU A 306 8.39 -3.71 -2.83
C LEU A 306 8.55 -2.72 -1.67
N HIS A 307 9.76 -2.59 -1.12
CA HIS A 307 10.03 -1.61 -0.06
C HIS A 307 9.80 -0.19 -0.61
N GLU A 308 9.27 0.71 0.21
CA GLU A 308 8.87 2.07 -0.22
C GLU A 308 10.06 2.94 -0.62
N LYS A 309 11.23 2.63 -0.07
CA LYS A 309 12.48 3.34 -0.35
C LYS A 309 13.67 2.36 -0.39
N PRO A 310 13.79 1.51 -1.42
CA PRO A 310 14.85 0.49 -1.46
C PRO A 310 16.23 1.12 -1.58
N PHE A 311 16.35 2.23 -2.30
CA PHE A 311 17.59 2.98 -2.51
C PHE A 311 17.41 4.44 -2.06
N SER A 312 18.46 5.01 -1.46
CA SER A 312 18.47 6.44 -1.13
C SER A 312 18.69 7.31 -2.38
N SER A 313 18.32 8.59 -2.29
CA SER A 313 18.59 9.61 -3.31
C SER A 313 17.95 9.41 -4.70
N VAL A 314 17.05 8.44 -4.84
CA VAL A 314 16.19 8.22 -6.02
C VAL A 314 14.71 8.19 -5.62
N ALA A 315 13.79 8.20 -6.57
CA ALA A 315 12.35 8.07 -6.31
C ALA A 315 12.04 6.80 -5.49
N GLY A 316 11.03 6.89 -4.63
CA GLY A 316 10.55 5.75 -3.85
C GLY A 316 9.36 5.07 -4.52
N SER A 317 8.99 3.89 -4.05
CA SER A 317 7.87 3.11 -4.60
C SER A 317 6.57 3.36 -3.83
N GLY A 318 5.58 3.92 -4.52
CA GLY A 318 4.22 4.14 -4.03
C GLY A 318 3.25 3.00 -4.33
N LYS A 319 2.05 3.12 -3.75
CA LYS A 319 0.87 2.36 -4.20
C LYS A 319 -0.36 3.26 -4.26
N HIS A 320 -0.61 3.90 -5.39
CA HIS A 320 -1.75 4.81 -5.47
C HIS A 320 -3.08 4.05 -5.40
N ASN A 321 -3.94 4.47 -4.49
CA ASN A 321 -5.25 3.87 -4.25
C ASN A 321 -6.34 4.75 -4.86
N ASN A 322 -6.76 4.40 -6.07
CA ASN A 322 -7.82 5.09 -6.82
C ASN A 322 -9.19 4.64 -6.32
N TRP A 323 -9.79 5.40 -5.41
CA TRP A 323 -11.03 5.10 -4.71
C TRP A 323 -12.24 5.82 -5.33
N SER A 324 -13.34 5.10 -5.55
CA SER A 324 -14.62 5.66 -6.00
C SER A 324 -15.84 4.87 -5.53
N LEU A 325 -17.02 5.46 -5.68
CA LEU A 325 -18.32 4.90 -5.28
C LEU A 325 -19.24 4.75 -6.51
N CYS A 326 -19.73 3.55 -6.75
CA CYS A 326 -20.59 3.25 -7.89
C CYS A 326 -21.84 2.46 -7.47
N THR A 327 -23.00 2.85 -8.00
CA THR A 327 -24.25 2.09 -7.78
C THR A 327 -24.18 0.73 -8.50
N ASP A 328 -25.00 -0.23 -8.07
CA ASP A 328 -25.18 -1.50 -8.80
C ASP A 328 -25.81 -1.34 -10.18
N THR A 329 -26.35 -0.16 -10.50
CA THR A 329 -26.83 0.23 -11.83
C THR A 329 -25.75 0.86 -12.71
N GLY A 330 -24.53 1.08 -12.21
CA GLY A 330 -23.39 1.59 -12.96
C GLY A 330 -23.18 3.10 -12.90
N ILE A 331 -23.88 3.82 -12.03
CA ILE A 331 -23.71 5.28 -11.86
C ILE A 331 -22.56 5.54 -10.89
N ASN A 332 -21.56 6.31 -11.32
CA ASN A 332 -20.49 6.79 -10.46
C ASN A 332 -20.93 8.04 -9.69
N LEU A 333 -20.89 7.98 -8.36
CA LEU A 333 -21.35 9.05 -7.46
C LEU A 333 -20.35 10.20 -7.34
N LEU A 334 -19.12 9.99 -7.77
CA LEU A 334 -18.05 10.99 -7.81
C LEU A 334 -17.81 11.51 -9.23
N GLU A 335 -18.67 11.17 -10.19
CA GLU A 335 -18.62 11.74 -11.52
C GLU A 335 -19.38 13.08 -11.55
N PRO A 336 -18.70 14.19 -11.88
CA PRO A 336 -19.31 15.53 -11.81
C PRO A 336 -20.36 15.75 -12.90
N GLY A 337 -20.23 15.07 -14.04
CA GLY A 337 -21.06 15.28 -15.23
C GLY A 337 -20.71 16.56 -15.99
N SER A 338 -21.55 16.94 -16.95
CA SER A 338 -21.30 18.11 -17.81
C SER A 338 -21.55 19.46 -17.13
N SER A 339 -22.31 19.48 -16.04
CA SER A 339 -22.64 20.69 -15.26
C SER A 339 -22.44 20.41 -13.76
N PRO A 340 -21.18 20.42 -13.27
CA PRO A 340 -20.88 20.01 -11.90
C PRO A 340 -21.52 20.91 -10.84
N TYR A 341 -21.66 22.21 -11.13
CA TYR A 341 -22.33 23.20 -10.27
C TYR A 341 -23.81 22.88 -10.03
N GLU A 342 -24.49 22.24 -10.98
CA GLU A 342 -25.91 21.89 -10.88
C GLU A 342 -26.15 20.48 -10.35
N ASN A 343 -25.09 19.65 -10.29
CA ASN A 343 -25.16 18.27 -9.84
C ASN A 343 -25.11 18.17 -8.31
N ALA A 344 -26.25 18.46 -7.66
CA ALA A 344 -26.37 18.48 -6.21
C ALA A 344 -26.04 17.12 -5.54
N GLN A 345 -26.26 16.00 -6.24
CA GLN A 345 -25.88 14.67 -5.74
C GLN A 345 -24.36 14.56 -5.67
N PHE A 346 -23.67 14.85 -6.77
CA PHE A 346 -22.19 14.86 -6.80
C PHE A 346 -21.63 15.81 -5.73
N LEU A 347 -22.14 17.04 -5.65
CA LEU A 347 -21.66 18.03 -4.68
C LEU A 347 -21.84 17.56 -3.24
N LEU A 348 -22.93 16.87 -2.91
CA LEU A 348 -23.15 16.31 -1.58
C LEU A 348 -22.12 15.22 -1.25
N PHE A 349 -21.86 14.28 -2.17
CA PHE A 349 -20.85 13.24 -1.99
C PHE A 349 -19.43 13.83 -1.92
N LEU A 350 -19.11 14.82 -2.76
CA LEU A 350 -17.85 15.56 -2.72
C LEU A 350 -17.65 16.24 -1.36
N CYS A 351 -18.67 16.94 -0.86
CA CYS A 351 -18.63 17.57 0.47
C CYS A 351 -18.49 16.54 1.60
N ALA A 352 -19.13 15.38 1.48
CA ALA A 352 -18.98 14.31 2.46
C ALA A 352 -17.54 13.82 2.54
N VAL A 353 -16.87 13.64 1.39
CA VAL A 353 -15.46 13.26 1.34
C VAL A 353 -14.56 14.38 1.90
N ILE A 354 -14.80 15.64 1.54
CA ILE A 354 -14.03 16.79 2.06
C ILE A 354 -14.09 16.86 3.58
N ARG A 355 -15.28 16.77 4.16
CA ARG A 355 -15.46 16.76 5.61
C ARG A 355 -14.79 15.56 6.27
N ALA A 356 -14.97 14.36 5.71
CA ALA A 356 -14.39 13.16 6.27
C ALA A 356 -12.85 13.22 6.32
N VAL A 357 -12.21 13.70 5.25
CA VAL A 357 -10.76 13.87 5.19
C VAL A 357 -10.28 14.96 6.15
N ASP A 358 -11.02 16.06 6.30
CA ASP A 358 -10.67 17.15 7.22
C ASP A 358 -10.77 16.74 8.70
N GLU A 359 -11.82 16.02 9.09
CA GLU A 359 -12.07 15.61 10.49
C GLU A 359 -11.17 14.44 10.95
N HIS A 360 -10.73 13.60 10.01
CA HIS A 360 -10.00 12.35 10.27
C HIS A 360 -8.62 12.26 9.58
N GLN A 361 -7.90 13.39 9.52
CA GLN A 361 -6.53 13.49 8.98
C GLN A 361 -5.57 12.49 9.65
N ASP A 362 -5.70 12.34 10.97
CA ASP A 362 -4.96 11.38 11.78
C ASP A 362 -5.16 9.94 11.31
N LEU A 363 -6.42 9.49 11.18
CA LEU A 363 -6.70 8.12 10.74
C LEU A 363 -6.20 7.83 9.32
N LEU A 364 -6.28 8.81 8.41
CA LEU A 364 -5.71 8.65 7.06
C LEU A 364 -4.19 8.50 7.11
N ARG A 365 -3.50 9.30 7.90
CA ARG A 365 -2.05 9.19 8.10
C ARG A 365 -1.64 7.90 8.82
N ILE A 366 -2.43 7.44 9.79
CA ILE A 366 -2.26 6.15 10.49
C ILE A 366 -2.40 4.98 9.51
N SER A 367 -3.34 5.05 8.57
CA SER A 367 -3.63 3.95 7.62
C SER A 367 -2.44 3.56 6.73
N VAL A 368 -1.44 4.44 6.63
CA VAL A 368 -0.22 4.28 5.82
C VAL A 368 1.07 4.32 6.65
N ALA A 369 0.96 4.29 7.98
CA ALA A 369 2.07 4.40 8.90
C ALA A 369 2.87 3.09 9.00
N THR A 370 4.10 3.12 8.48
CA THR A 370 5.08 2.02 8.55
C THR A 370 6.48 2.60 8.58
N ALA A 371 7.44 1.86 9.14
CA ALA A 371 8.84 2.27 9.16
C ALA A 371 9.38 2.56 7.74
N GLY A 372 9.07 1.70 6.76
CA GLY A 372 9.49 1.87 5.37
C GLY A 372 8.91 3.12 4.71
N ASN A 373 7.60 3.36 4.87
CA ASN A 373 6.93 4.51 4.25
C ASN A 373 7.36 5.86 4.85
N ASP A 374 7.80 5.90 6.11
CA ASP A 374 8.41 7.10 6.72
C ASP A 374 9.68 7.56 5.98
N HIS A 375 10.37 6.67 5.25
CA HIS A 375 11.51 7.03 4.39
C HIS A 375 11.10 7.54 3.01
N ARG A 376 9.83 7.36 2.62
CA ARG A 376 9.32 7.74 1.30
C ARG A 376 8.61 9.09 1.33
N LEU A 377 7.71 9.31 2.28
CA LEU A 377 6.83 10.49 2.32
C LEU A 377 7.62 11.81 2.42
N GLY A 378 7.20 12.82 1.65
CA GLY A 378 7.74 14.18 1.69
C GLY A 378 8.95 14.45 0.80
N ALA A 379 9.30 13.54 -0.11
CA ALA A 379 10.40 13.71 -1.05
C ALA A 379 10.13 12.97 -2.38
N ALA A 380 10.79 13.42 -3.46
CA ALA A 380 10.86 12.74 -4.77
C ALA A 380 9.52 12.14 -5.23
N GLU A 381 8.53 13.00 -5.49
CA GLU A 381 7.17 12.67 -5.96
C GLU A 381 6.24 11.99 -4.94
N ALA A 382 6.71 11.62 -3.75
CA ALA A 382 5.84 11.14 -2.69
C ALA A 382 5.28 12.29 -1.83
N PRO A 383 3.96 12.33 -1.55
CA PRO A 383 3.32 13.42 -0.82
C PRO A 383 3.89 13.59 0.60
N PRO A 384 3.85 14.80 1.17
CA PRO A 384 4.23 15.04 2.57
C PRO A 384 3.28 14.33 3.54
N ALA A 385 3.67 14.25 4.81
CA ALA A 385 2.86 13.66 5.88
C ALA A 385 1.62 14.48 6.27
N ILE A 386 1.44 15.67 5.67
CA ILE A 386 0.30 16.57 5.87
C ILE A 386 -0.83 16.17 4.93
N ILE A 387 -1.94 15.66 5.47
CA ILE A 387 -3.13 15.35 4.68
C ILE A 387 -3.72 16.64 4.09
N SER A 388 -3.90 16.66 2.77
CA SER A 388 -4.57 17.75 2.06
C SER A 388 -5.23 17.22 0.79
N MET A 389 -6.26 17.93 0.33
CA MET A 389 -7.04 17.57 -0.84
C MET A 389 -6.77 18.48 -2.02
N PHE A 390 -6.43 17.87 -3.16
CA PHE A 390 -6.41 18.55 -4.45
C PHE A 390 -7.74 18.36 -5.16
N LEU A 391 -8.43 19.45 -5.49
CA LEU A 391 -9.68 19.41 -6.28
C LEU A 391 -9.49 20.01 -7.68
N GLY A 392 -8.41 20.77 -7.88
CA GLY A 392 -8.19 21.56 -9.08
C GLY A 392 -9.04 22.84 -9.13
N THR A 393 -8.72 23.71 -10.08
CA THR A 393 -9.24 25.07 -10.17
C THR A 393 -10.76 25.12 -10.30
N GLU A 394 -11.34 24.38 -11.26
CA GLU A 394 -12.78 24.43 -11.54
C GLU A 394 -13.64 24.05 -10.34
N LEU A 395 -13.38 22.89 -9.73
CA LEU A 395 -14.14 22.47 -8.56
C LEU A 395 -13.94 23.43 -7.38
N THR A 396 -12.72 23.95 -7.19
CA THR A 396 -12.46 24.93 -6.13
C THR A 396 -13.26 26.22 -6.34
N GLU A 397 -13.35 26.71 -7.57
CA GLU A 397 -14.18 27.88 -7.92
C GLU A 397 -15.67 27.62 -7.73
N ILE A 398 -16.15 26.42 -8.09
CA ILE A 398 -17.54 26.00 -7.85
C ILE A 398 -17.86 26.00 -6.35
N LEU A 399 -16.99 25.44 -5.52
CA LEU A 399 -17.17 25.44 -4.06
C LEU A 399 -17.16 26.86 -3.49
N ASN A 400 -16.26 27.73 -3.96
CA ASN A 400 -16.22 29.14 -3.56
C ASN A 400 -17.49 29.91 -3.98
N ALA A 401 -18.03 29.63 -5.16
CA ALA A 401 -19.28 30.24 -5.63
C ALA A 401 -20.47 29.82 -4.77
N ILE A 402 -20.55 28.53 -4.39
CA ILE A 402 -21.59 28.02 -3.49
C ILE A 402 -21.46 28.64 -2.09
N GLU A 403 -20.24 28.76 -1.55
CA GLU A 403 -19.99 29.37 -0.25
C GLU A 403 -20.42 30.85 -0.21
N THR A 404 -20.02 31.63 -1.22
CA THR A 404 -20.28 33.07 -1.29
C THR A 404 -21.70 33.40 -1.77
N GLY A 405 -22.38 32.44 -2.40
CA GLY A 405 -23.67 32.66 -3.06
C GLY A 405 -23.53 33.44 -4.39
N SER A 406 -22.33 33.49 -4.97
CA SER A 406 -22.11 34.07 -6.29
C SER A 406 -22.52 33.10 -7.40
N ARG A 407 -22.79 33.64 -8.59
CA ARG A 407 -22.98 32.80 -9.77
C ARG A 407 -21.64 32.22 -10.19
N TYR A 408 -21.62 30.92 -10.54
CA TYR A 408 -20.50 30.32 -11.25
C TYR A 408 -20.70 30.58 -12.75
N ASP A 409 -19.80 31.34 -13.37
CA ASP A 409 -19.92 31.75 -14.77
C ASP A 409 -19.32 30.75 -15.77
N GLY A 410 -18.82 29.61 -15.29
CA GLY A 410 -18.19 28.58 -16.10
C GLY A 410 -16.79 28.97 -16.59
N ASN A 411 -15.84 28.03 -16.57
CA ASN A 411 -14.61 28.21 -17.33
C ASN A 411 -14.94 28.11 -18.82
N LYS A 412 -14.60 29.15 -19.60
CA LYS A 412 -14.70 29.08 -21.07
C LYS A 412 -13.79 27.95 -21.52
N SER A 413 -14.33 26.91 -22.15
CA SER A 413 -13.51 25.83 -22.72
C SER A 413 -12.51 26.44 -23.70
N SER A 414 -11.25 26.51 -23.29
CA SER A 414 -10.18 26.96 -24.18
C SER A 414 -9.69 25.74 -24.96
N TYR A 415 -9.56 25.88 -26.26
CA TYR A 415 -8.89 24.86 -27.07
C TYR A 415 -7.39 25.11 -26.99
N MET A 416 -6.62 24.03 -26.83
CA MET A 416 -5.17 24.10 -26.92
C MET A 416 -4.80 24.13 -28.40
N GLU A 417 -4.46 25.33 -28.90
CA GLU A 417 -3.89 25.47 -30.24
C GLU A 417 -2.45 24.94 -30.22
N ILE A 418 -2.26 23.76 -30.78
CA ILE A 418 -0.92 23.25 -31.04
C ILE A 418 -0.45 23.98 -32.30
N GLY A 419 0.65 24.73 -32.21
CA GLY A 419 1.19 25.60 -33.28
C GLY A 419 1.66 24.87 -34.56
N VAL A 420 1.13 23.67 -34.82
CA VAL A 420 1.38 22.82 -35.99
C VAL A 420 0.02 22.48 -36.61
N HIS A 421 -0.26 23.02 -37.80
CA HIS A 421 -1.56 22.89 -38.48
C HIS A 421 -2.00 21.45 -38.80
N SER A 422 -1.09 20.48 -38.77
CA SER A 422 -1.41 19.06 -38.98
C SER A 422 -1.94 18.35 -37.75
N LEU A 423 -1.90 19.00 -36.57
CA LEU A 423 -2.39 18.44 -35.32
C LEU A 423 -3.77 19.03 -34.99
N PRO A 424 -4.74 18.21 -34.56
CA PRO A 424 -6.04 18.72 -34.18
C PRO A 424 -5.95 19.55 -32.90
N ASN A 425 -6.74 20.62 -32.83
CA ASN A 425 -6.95 21.35 -31.60
C ASN A 425 -7.76 20.46 -30.64
N PHE A 426 -7.27 20.29 -29.43
CA PHE A 426 -7.97 19.53 -28.39
C PHE A 426 -8.53 20.48 -27.32
N PRO A 427 -9.68 20.17 -26.71
CA PRO A 427 -10.15 20.92 -25.55
C PRO A 427 -9.11 20.81 -24.42
N LYS A 428 -8.74 21.95 -23.83
CA LYS A 428 -7.86 21.98 -22.67
C LYS A 428 -8.63 21.52 -21.44
N ASP A 429 -8.06 20.59 -20.69
CA ASP A 429 -8.62 20.18 -19.40
C ASP A 429 -8.69 21.38 -18.44
N ASN A 430 -9.74 21.43 -17.63
CA ASN A 430 -10.02 22.58 -16.76
C ASN A 430 -9.04 22.69 -15.57
N THR A 431 -8.23 21.66 -15.33
CA THR A 431 -7.28 21.58 -14.21
C THR A 431 -6.01 20.86 -14.61
N ASP A 432 -4.85 21.40 -14.25
CA ASP A 432 -3.58 20.66 -14.31
C ASP A 432 -3.49 19.66 -13.14
N ARG A 433 -2.77 18.56 -13.30
CA ARG A 433 -2.65 17.52 -12.26
C ARG A 433 -1.57 17.90 -11.25
N ASN A 434 -1.90 17.94 -9.96
CA ASN A 434 -0.91 18.14 -8.91
C ASN A 434 -0.40 16.79 -8.40
N ARG A 435 0.89 16.47 -8.60
CA ARG A 435 1.54 15.22 -8.14
C ARG A 435 1.84 15.18 -6.64
N THR A 436 1.92 16.34 -5.98
CA THR A 436 2.40 16.47 -4.59
C THR A 436 1.31 16.32 -3.52
N SER A 437 0.05 16.31 -3.95
CA SER A 437 -1.08 16.17 -3.03
C SER A 437 -1.26 14.72 -2.56
N PRO A 438 -1.48 14.49 -1.24
CA PRO A 438 -1.82 13.19 -0.70
C PRO A 438 -3.10 12.57 -1.26
N PHE A 439 -4.14 13.39 -1.47
CA PHE A 439 -5.47 12.92 -1.85
C PHE A 439 -6.03 13.82 -2.96
N ALA A 440 -6.00 13.33 -4.20
CA ALA A 440 -6.29 14.15 -5.38
C ALA A 440 -7.57 13.69 -6.09
N PHE A 441 -8.48 14.61 -6.37
CA PHE A 441 -9.60 14.35 -7.26
C PHE A 441 -9.09 14.29 -8.71
N THR A 442 -9.28 13.16 -9.38
CA THR A 442 -8.77 12.91 -10.74
C THR A 442 -9.90 12.79 -11.77
N GLY A 443 -10.95 13.58 -11.59
CA GLY A 443 -12.06 13.75 -12.53
C GLY A 443 -13.32 12.97 -12.17
N ASN A 444 -13.20 11.73 -11.71
CA ASN A 444 -14.35 10.88 -11.34
C ASN A 444 -14.08 9.93 -10.16
N LYS A 445 -12.99 10.15 -9.45
CA LYS A 445 -12.48 9.34 -8.34
C LYS A 445 -11.46 10.15 -7.55
N PHE A 446 -11.13 9.68 -6.35
CA PHE A 446 -10.00 10.19 -5.58
C PHE A 446 -8.81 9.24 -5.65
N GLU A 447 -7.64 9.79 -5.87
CA GLU A 447 -6.37 9.07 -5.86
C GLU A 447 -5.65 9.35 -4.53
N PHE A 448 -5.53 8.33 -3.69
CA PHE A 448 -4.77 8.42 -2.44
C PHE A 448 -3.34 7.92 -2.65
N ARG A 449 -2.36 8.83 -2.58
CA ARG A 449 -0.96 8.57 -2.98
C ARG A 449 0.00 8.24 -1.84
N MET A 450 -0.46 8.36 -0.60
CA MET A 450 0.36 8.03 0.57
C MET A 450 0.59 6.54 0.85
N PRO A 451 -0.22 5.57 0.38
CA PRO A 451 0.07 4.16 0.64
C PRO A 451 1.43 3.76 0.06
N GLY A 452 2.21 3.02 0.86
CA GLY A 452 3.51 2.48 0.45
C GLY A 452 3.39 1.25 -0.45
N ALA A 453 4.41 0.97 -1.26
CA ALA A 453 4.46 -0.17 -2.17
C ALA A 453 4.33 -1.55 -1.49
N SER A 454 4.69 -1.70 -0.21
CA SER A 454 4.53 -2.97 0.52
C SER A 454 3.18 -3.09 1.25
N LEU A 455 2.48 -1.97 1.45
CA LEU A 455 1.28 -1.88 2.29
C LEU A 455 0.07 -2.59 1.67
N SER A 456 -0.69 -3.35 2.46
CA SER A 456 -2.02 -3.80 2.04
C SER A 456 -3.00 -2.63 1.91
N ILE A 457 -3.67 -2.52 0.76
CA ILE A 457 -4.69 -1.48 0.52
C ILE A 457 -5.94 -1.63 1.39
N SER A 458 -6.11 -2.74 2.11
CA SER A 458 -7.25 -2.93 3.03
C SER A 458 -7.28 -1.86 4.13
N GLY A 459 -6.12 -1.50 4.70
CA GLY A 459 -6.03 -0.50 5.77
C GLY A 459 -6.57 0.88 5.35
N PRO A 460 -6.00 1.49 4.29
CA PRO A 460 -6.51 2.74 3.72
C PRO A 460 -8.01 2.71 3.40
N ASN A 461 -8.50 1.61 2.81
CA ASN A 461 -9.90 1.51 2.43
C ASN A 461 -10.86 1.29 3.62
N ILE A 462 -10.44 0.58 4.68
CA ILE A 462 -11.22 0.51 5.93
C ILE A 462 -11.45 1.92 6.46
N ILE A 463 -10.38 2.72 6.57
CA ILE A 463 -10.47 4.09 7.08
C ILE A 463 -11.34 4.95 6.16
N LEU A 464 -11.02 5.03 4.86
CA LEU A 464 -11.77 5.85 3.90
C LEU A 464 -13.26 5.53 3.90
N ASN A 465 -13.61 4.25 3.85
CA ASN A 465 -15.01 3.84 3.85
C ASN A 465 -15.72 4.23 5.15
N THR A 466 -15.08 4.02 6.31
CA THR A 466 -15.68 4.33 7.61
C THR A 466 -15.86 5.83 7.83
N ILE A 467 -14.86 6.65 7.54
CA ILE A 467 -14.94 8.11 7.76
C ILE A 467 -16.00 8.74 6.84
N VAL A 468 -16.09 8.29 5.58
CA VAL A 468 -17.12 8.77 4.64
C VAL A 468 -18.50 8.24 5.02
N ALA A 469 -18.61 6.99 5.50
CA ALA A 469 -19.87 6.46 6.00
C ALA A 469 -20.41 7.28 7.18
N ASP A 470 -19.56 7.72 8.10
CA ASP A 470 -19.97 8.54 9.25
C ASP A 470 -20.54 9.89 8.83
N VAL A 471 -19.90 10.57 7.89
CA VAL A 471 -20.40 11.84 7.35
C VAL A 471 -21.70 11.64 6.56
N LEU A 472 -21.78 10.59 5.73
CA LEU A 472 -23.01 10.27 4.99
C LEU A 472 -24.17 9.90 5.91
N MET A 473 -23.90 9.27 7.06
CA MET A 473 -24.91 8.99 8.07
C MET A 473 -25.51 10.28 8.64
N ASP A 474 -24.67 11.23 9.06
CA ASP A 474 -25.14 12.54 9.55
C ASP A 474 -25.89 13.33 8.46
N PHE A 475 -25.41 13.28 7.22
CA PHE A 475 -26.10 13.90 6.09
C PHE A 475 -27.47 13.26 5.85
N ALA A 476 -27.56 11.93 5.86
CA ALA A 476 -28.81 11.21 5.66
C ALA A 476 -29.81 11.53 6.78
N ASP A 477 -29.38 11.51 8.04
CA ASP A 477 -30.22 11.81 9.20
C ASP A 477 -30.81 13.23 9.15
N LYS A 478 -30.04 14.21 8.67
CA LYS A 478 -30.49 15.61 8.49
C LYS A 478 -31.46 15.73 7.31
N LEU A 479 -31.13 15.12 6.18
CA LEU A 479 -31.90 15.25 4.94
C LEU A 479 -33.19 14.43 4.93
N GLU A 480 -33.23 13.28 5.60
CA GLU A 480 -34.47 12.49 5.79
C GLU A 480 -35.52 13.31 6.56
N LYS A 481 -35.13 13.95 7.67
CA LYS A 481 -36.02 14.85 8.43
C LYS A 481 -36.53 16.02 7.60
N ALA A 482 -35.68 16.57 6.72
CA ALA A 482 -36.05 17.65 5.82
C ALA A 482 -36.95 17.19 4.66
N HIS A 483 -36.78 15.96 4.21
CA HIS A 483 -37.64 15.34 3.20
C HIS A 483 -39.07 15.19 3.73
N ASP A 484 -39.23 14.71 4.95
CA ASP A 484 -40.53 14.53 5.61
C ASP A 484 -41.26 15.87 5.85
N SER A 485 -40.52 16.96 6.05
CA SER A 485 -41.08 18.31 6.27
C SER A 485 -41.29 19.13 4.99
N GLY A 486 -40.89 18.62 3.83
CA GLY A 486 -41.02 19.30 2.53
C GLY A 486 -39.93 20.36 2.23
N ASP A 487 -38.87 20.43 3.04
CA ASP A 487 -37.79 21.44 2.94
C ASP A 487 -36.46 20.88 2.38
N PHE A 488 -36.51 19.71 1.73
CA PHE A 488 -35.32 18.97 1.29
C PHE A 488 -34.32 19.83 0.50
N LYS A 489 -34.77 20.59 -0.50
CA LYS A 489 -33.88 21.36 -1.37
C LYS A 489 -33.15 22.50 -0.64
N ALA A 490 -33.84 23.20 0.27
CA ALA A 490 -33.20 24.28 1.02
C ALA A 490 -32.20 23.72 2.04
N GLN A 491 -32.57 22.64 2.74
CA GLN A 491 -31.66 21.98 3.68
C GLN A 491 -30.45 21.35 2.99
N LEU A 492 -30.63 20.75 1.81
CA LEU A 492 -29.54 20.24 0.99
C LEU A 492 -28.52 21.33 0.63
N ASN A 493 -29.02 22.45 0.09
CA ASN A 493 -28.15 23.58 -0.27
C ASN A 493 -27.45 24.18 0.95
N ASN A 494 -28.17 24.30 2.08
CA ASN A 494 -27.60 24.80 3.32
C ASN A 494 -26.53 23.86 3.89
N LEU A 495 -26.76 22.54 3.83
CA LEU A 495 -25.82 21.52 4.27
C LEU A 495 -24.53 21.55 3.45
N ILE A 496 -24.64 21.58 2.12
CA ILE A 496 -23.49 21.70 1.21
C ILE A 496 -22.71 22.98 1.53
N ARG A 497 -23.39 24.12 1.59
CA ARG A 497 -22.75 25.43 1.86
C ARG A 497 -22.04 25.47 3.21
N THR A 498 -22.68 24.96 4.25
CA THR A 498 -22.11 24.91 5.61
C THR A 498 -20.89 24.00 5.66
N THR A 499 -20.99 22.82 5.04
CA THR A 499 -19.87 21.86 4.99
C THR A 499 -18.65 22.46 4.28
N ILE A 500 -18.85 23.14 3.14
CA ILE A 500 -17.75 23.81 2.44
C ILE A 500 -17.08 24.85 3.34
N LYS A 501 -17.89 25.71 3.98
CA LYS A 501 -17.38 26.78 4.85
C LYS A 501 -16.55 26.24 6.02
N GLU A 502 -17.00 25.14 6.63
CA GLU A 502 -16.37 24.56 7.82
C GLU A 502 -15.11 23.72 7.49
N HIS A 503 -15.08 23.05 6.32
CA HIS A 503 -14.04 22.07 6.01
C HIS A 503 -13.11 22.46 4.85
N LYS A 504 -13.28 23.63 4.20
CA LYS A 504 -12.39 24.06 3.10
C LYS A 504 -10.91 24.18 3.45
N ARG A 505 -10.55 24.22 4.74
CA ARG A 505 -9.15 24.33 5.19
C ARG A 505 -8.27 23.18 4.68
N ILE A 506 -8.84 21.99 4.44
CA ILE A 506 -8.14 20.80 3.92
C ILE A 506 -7.79 20.92 2.43
N ILE A 507 -8.44 21.82 1.71
CA ILE A 507 -8.26 21.98 0.26
C ILE A 507 -6.98 22.80 0.01
N PHE A 508 -6.05 22.20 -0.74
CA PHE A 508 -4.81 22.82 -1.14
C PHE A 508 -4.41 22.37 -2.55
N ASN A 509 -4.33 23.35 -3.47
CA ASN A 509 -3.99 23.09 -4.87
C ASN A 509 -2.52 23.42 -5.23
N GLY A 510 -1.71 23.86 -4.25
CA GLY A 510 -0.33 24.28 -4.45
C GLY A 510 0.71 23.15 -4.28
N ASN A 511 1.99 23.51 -4.29
CA ASN A 511 3.08 22.56 -4.09
C ASN A 511 3.20 22.14 -2.61
N GLY A 512 2.98 20.85 -2.32
CA GLY A 512 3.04 20.30 -0.97
C GLY A 512 4.43 20.17 -0.36
N TYR A 513 5.51 20.35 -1.13
CA TYR A 513 6.88 20.19 -0.63
C TYR A 513 7.48 21.46 -0.01
N THR A 514 6.80 22.59 -0.14
CA THR A 514 7.35 23.88 0.26
C THR A 514 7.28 24.06 1.77
N ASN A 515 8.26 24.76 2.34
CA ASN A 515 8.22 25.13 3.77
C ASN A 515 7.07 26.11 4.05
N GLU A 516 6.72 26.93 3.06
CA GLU A 516 5.56 27.82 3.07
C GLU A 516 4.27 27.01 3.29
N TRP A 517 4.10 25.88 2.59
CA TRP A 517 2.94 25.02 2.79
C TRP A 517 2.91 24.43 4.21
N ARG A 518 4.05 23.98 4.74
CA ARG A 518 4.10 23.44 6.12
C ARG A 518 3.65 24.50 7.15
N GLN A 519 4.10 25.74 6.99
CA GLN A 519 3.71 26.85 7.87
C GLN A 519 2.22 27.18 7.73
N GLU A 520 1.72 27.25 6.49
CA GLU A 520 0.32 27.51 6.18
C GLU A 520 -0.61 26.40 6.71
N ALA A 521 -0.26 25.13 6.49
CA ALA A 521 -0.99 23.97 6.98
C ALA A 521 -1.13 24.01 8.51
N LYS A 522 -0.04 24.33 9.22
CA LYS A 522 -0.06 24.51 10.67
C LYS A 522 -0.98 25.66 11.09
N ALA A 523 -0.95 26.80 10.39
CA ALA A 523 -1.84 27.94 10.66
C ALA A 523 -3.33 27.60 10.41
N ARG A 524 -3.61 26.70 9.45
CA ARG A 524 -4.95 26.15 9.17
C ARG A 524 -5.39 25.10 10.18
N GLY A 525 -4.49 24.61 11.05
CA GLY A 525 -4.76 23.54 12.00
C GLY A 525 -4.74 22.14 11.39
N LEU A 526 -4.04 21.95 10.27
CA LEU A 526 -3.81 20.63 9.69
C LEU A 526 -2.69 19.89 10.45
N LEU A 527 -2.82 18.57 10.54
CA LEU A 527 -1.87 17.72 11.25
C LEU A 527 -0.62 17.47 10.38
N ASP A 528 0.57 17.60 10.99
CA ASP A 528 1.85 17.20 10.41
C ASP A 528 2.45 16.10 11.31
N LEU A 529 2.09 14.85 11.03
CA LEU A 529 2.55 13.68 11.79
C LEU A 529 3.62 12.98 10.95
N ALA A 530 4.85 13.45 11.08
CA ALA A 530 5.95 13.09 10.20
C ALA A 530 6.31 11.60 10.33
N SER A 531 6.23 11.06 11.55
CA SER A 531 6.66 9.70 11.86
C SER A 531 5.52 8.75 12.23
N THR A 532 5.76 7.45 12.06
CA THR A 532 4.83 6.40 12.47
C THR A 532 4.49 6.45 13.96
N PRO A 533 5.44 6.63 14.91
CA PRO A 533 5.10 6.81 16.33
C PRO A 533 4.17 8.01 16.61
N GLU A 534 4.41 9.16 15.97
CA GLU A 534 3.52 10.33 16.09
C GLU A 534 2.11 10.03 15.58
N ALA A 535 2.00 9.36 14.44
CA ALA A 535 0.70 8.99 13.89
C ALA A 535 -0.04 8.02 14.82
N LEU A 536 0.64 6.97 15.29
CA LEU A 536 0.01 5.91 16.10
C LEU A 536 -0.41 6.38 17.49
N ALA A 537 0.18 7.46 18.02
CA ALA A 537 -0.28 8.10 19.26
C ALA A 537 -1.76 8.51 19.21
N HIS A 538 -2.28 8.85 18.03
CA HIS A 538 -3.67 9.27 17.83
C HIS A 538 -4.64 8.11 17.54
N TYR A 539 -4.16 6.88 17.38
CA TYR A 539 -5.04 5.77 16.97
C TYR A 539 -6.11 5.44 18.02
N THR A 540 -5.74 5.59 19.30
CA THR A 540 -6.62 5.37 20.45
C THR A 540 -7.28 6.64 20.97
N ASP A 541 -7.28 7.74 20.20
CA ASP A 541 -8.04 8.93 20.56
C ASP A 541 -9.53 8.58 20.65
N LYS A 542 -10.22 9.10 21.67
CA LYS A 542 -11.63 8.80 21.93
C LYS A 542 -12.52 8.98 20.70
N LYS A 543 -12.29 10.05 19.92
CA LYS A 543 -13.04 10.32 18.68
C LYS A 543 -12.93 9.17 17.66
N ASN A 544 -11.79 8.49 17.60
CA ASN A 544 -11.49 7.42 16.65
C ASN A 544 -12.08 6.09 17.13
N ILE A 545 -11.96 5.79 18.43
CA ILE A 545 -12.62 4.63 19.05
C ILE A 545 -14.14 4.74 18.88
N ASP A 546 -14.72 5.89 19.21
CA ASP A 546 -16.16 6.13 19.10
C ASP A 546 -16.64 6.01 17.65
N LEU A 547 -15.85 6.48 16.67
CA LEU A 547 -16.14 6.31 15.24
C LEU A 547 -16.23 4.83 14.85
N PHE A 548 -15.22 4.03 15.18
CA PHE A 548 -15.20 2.61 14.82
C PHE A 548 -16.32 1.83 15.52
N ALA A 549 -16.59 2.14 16.79
CA ALA A 549 -17.65 1.51 17.56
C ALA A 549 -19.04 1.84 16.98
N ARG A 550 -19.31 3.11 16.61
CA ARG A 550 -20.59 3.52 15.98
C ARG A 550 -20.91 2.71 14.73
N HIS A 551 -19.89 2.41 13.92
CA HIS A 551 -20.04 1.67 12.66
C HIS A 551 -19.77 0.15 12.81
N ASN A 552 -19.56 -0.34 14.03
CA ASN A 552 -19.23 -1.75 14.34
C ASN A 552 -18.00 -2.29 13.59
N ILE A 553 -17.04 -1.42 13.28
CA ILE A 553 -15.82 -1.77 12.53
C ILE A 553 -14.82 -2.45 13.44
N PHE A 554 -14.43 -1.75 14.51
CA PHE A 554 -13.52 -2.21 15.56
C PHE A 554 -14.11 -1.92 16.93
N THR A 555 -13.84 -2.81 17.86
CA THR A 555 -13.97 -2.57 19.30
C THR A 555 -12.75 -1.78 19.83
N GLU A 556 -12.86 -1.18 21.01
CA GLU A 556 -11.74 -0.50 21.67
C GLU A 556 -10.52 -1.42 21.83
N ALA A 557 -10.73 -2.68 22.24
CA ALA A 557 -9.67 -3.67 22.37
C ALA A 557 -8.99 -3.98 21.02
N GLU A 558 -9.75 -4.08 19.93
CA GLU A 558 -9.19 -4.27 18.59
C GLU A 558 -8.38 -3.06 18.11
N VAL A 559 -8.79 -1.83 18.43
CA VAL A 559 -8.02 -0.62 18.12
C VAL A 559 -6.69 -0.63 18.88
N GLN A 560 -6.73 -0.92 20.18
CA GLN A 560 -5.55 -1.00 21.04
C GLN A 560 -4.55 -2.02 20.51
N SER A 561 -5.03 -3.23 20.22
CA SER A 561 -4.21 -4.33 19.68
C SER A 561 -3.57 -3.98 18.35
N ARG A 562 -4.31 -3.35 17.44
CA ARG A 562 -3.79 -2.93 16.14
C ARG A 562 -2.71 -1.87 16.27
N ARG A 563 -2.91 -0.89 17.16
CA ARG A 563 -1.89 0.11 17.48
C ARG A 563 -0.61 -0.56 17.98
N ASP A 564 -0.74 -1.47 18.94
CA ASP A 564 0.40 -2.11 19.58
C ASP A 564 1.16 -3.03 18.59
N ILE A 565 0.47 -3.78 17.72
CA ILE A 565 1.10 -4.56 16.62
C ILE A 565 1.87 -3.66 15.67
N LEU A 566 1.31 -2.50 15.28
CA LEU A 566 1.97 -1.56 14.37
C LEU A 566 3.21 -0.94 15.01
N LEU A 567 3.15 -0.55 16.29
CA LEU A 567 4.29 -0.03 17.04
C LEU A 567 5.38 -1.10 17.25
N GLU A 568 4.98 -2.32 17.58
CA GLU A 568 5.90 -3.44 17.75
C GLU A 568 6.65 -3.73 16.43
N ASN A 569 5.92 -3.78 15.30
CA ASN A 569 6.52 -3.96 13.99
C ASN A 569 7.48 -2.81 13.64
N TYR A 570 7.10 -1.55 13.92
CA TYR A 570 7.99 -0.41 13.74
C TYR A 570 9.29 -0.58 14.54
N CYS A 571 9.17 -0.89 15.83
CA CYS A 571 10.32 -1.06 16.71
C CYS A 571 11.25 -2.20 16.24
N LYS A 572 10.67 -3.34 15.85
CA LYS A 572 11.43 -4.49 15.33
C LYS A 572 12.16 -4.14 14.04
N MET A 573 11.49 -3.48 13.09
CA MET A 573 12.11 -3.12 11.81
C MET A 573 13.31 -2.19 12.02
N ILE A 574 13.15 -1.10 12.77
CA ILE A 574 14.27 -0.16 13.02
C ILE A 574 15.40 -0.85 13.80
N ALA A 575 15.08 -1.72 14.77
CA ALA A 575 16.11 -2.47 15.50
C ALA A 575 16.88 -3.45 14.60
N ILE A 576 16.20 -4.14 13.67
CA ILE A 576 16.84 -5.04 12.70
C ILE A 576 17.73 -4.25 11.75
N GLU A 577 17.25 -3.11 11.24
CA GLU A 577 18.05 -2.21 10.40
C GLU A 577 19.30 -1.73 11.13
N ALA A 578 19.16 -1.21 12.36
CA ALA A 578 20.28 -0.71 13.17
C ALA A 578 21.30 -1.82 13.47
N ALA A 579 20.85 -3.02 13.86
CA ALA A 579 21.73 -4.15 14.14
C ALA A 579 22.47 -4.62 12.88
N THR A 580 21.78 -4.68 11.73
CA THR A 580 22.39 -5.02 10.44
C THR A 580 23.43 -3.96 10.03
N MET A 581 23.12 -2.69 10.27
CA MET A 581 24.01 -1.56 9.99
C MET A 581 25.32 -1.66 10.77
N VAL A 582 25.23 -1.90 12.08
CA VAL A 582 26.38 -2.12 12.96
C VAL A 582 27.21 -3.31 12.46
N ASP A 583 26.56 -4.44 12.19
CA ASP A 583 27.23 -5.67 11.78
C ASP A 583 28.04 -5.47 10.49
N MET A 584 27.44 -4.86 9.47
CA MET A 584 28.09 -4.55 8.19
C MET A 584 29.19 -3.50 8.33
N ALA A 585 28.93 -2.40 9.03
CA ALA A 585 29.90 -1.32 9.17
C ALA A 585 31.14 -1.77 9.95
N LYS A 586 30.94 -2.54 11.03
CA LYS A 586 32.01 -2.98 11.93
C LYS A 586 32.87 -4.09 11.34
N LYS A 587 32.26 -5.04 10.62
CA LYS A 587 32.96 -6.24 10.11
C LYS A 587 33.51 -6.06 8.71
N ASP A 588 32.91 -5.18 7.90
CA ASP A 588 33.25 -5.09 6.48
C ASP A 588 33.75 -3.69 6.10
N ILE A 589 32.96 -2.63 6.32
CA ILE A 589 33.29 -1.28 5.82
C ILE A 589 34.47 -0.65 6.58
N LEU A 590 34.45 -0.70 7.92
CA LEU A 590 35.54 -0.15 8.73
C LEU A 590 36.87 -0.87 8.46
N PRO A 591 36.94 -2.22 8.45
CA PRO A 591 38.16 -2.92 8.06
C PRO A 591 38.66 -2.59 6.65
N ALA A 592 37.75 -2.45 5.67
CA ALA A 592 38.13 -2.06 4.31
C ALA A 592 38.81 -0.67 4.26
N GLY A 593 38.24 0.32 4.96
CA GLY A 593 38.85 1.64 5.07
C GLY A 593 40.23 1.61 5.74
N LEU A 594 40.39 0.81 6.82
CA LEU A 594 41.67 0.65 7.51
C LEU A 594 42.71 -0.08 6.65
N GLU A 595 42.29 -1.09 5.88
CA GLU A 595 43.16 -1.84 4.99
C GLU A 595 43.70 -0.98 3.85
N TYR A 596 42.85 -0.21 3.18
CA TYR A 596 43.32 0.70 2.13
C TYR A 596 44.18 1.84 2.70
N THR A 597 43.87 2.34 3.91
CA THR A 597 44.74 3.30 4.61
C THR A 597 46.14 2.73 4.85
N ARG A 598 46.26 1.44 5.23
CA ARG A 598 47.55 0.75 5.38
C ARG A 598 48.31 0.72 4.06
N GLU A 599 47.64 0.36 2.96
CA GLU A 599 48.27 0.31 1.64
C GLU A 599 48.82 1.69 1.22
N LEU A 600 48.05 2.76 1.41
CA LEU A 600 48.50 4.13 1.13
C LEU A 600 49.74 4.50 1.96
N CYS A 601 49.79 4.13 3.24
CA CYS A 601 50.95 4.33 4.11
C CYS A 601 52.19 3.56 3.62
N ASP A 602 52.00 2.32 3.16
CA ASP A 602 53.06 1.50 2.58
C ASP A 602 53.58 2.11 1.27
N MET A 603 52.69 2.62 0.40
CA MET A 603 53.07 3.32 -0.83
C MET A 603 53.88 4.60 -0.54
N ILE A 604 53.45 5.40 0.44
CA ILE A 604 54.20 6.60 0.87
C ILE A 604 55.61 6.22 1.32
N SER A 605 55.73 5.16 2.12
CA SER A 605 57.01 4.66 2.62
C SER A 605 57.90 4.14 1.50
N ALA A 606 57.33 3.40 0.55
CA ALA A 606 58.06 2.87 -0.61
C ALA A 606 58.55 3.99 -1.54
N LYS A 607 57.73 5.01 -1.81
CA LYS A 607 58.12 6.20 -2.59
C LYS A 607 59.29 6.93 -1.92
N ALA A 608 59.27 7.07 -0.60
CA ALA A 608 60.36 7.69 0.14
C ALA A 608 61.67 6.87 0.08
N ALA A 609 61.57 5.53 0.03
CA ALA A 609 62.72 4.62 0.06
C ALA A 609 63.39 4.39 -1.30
N CYS A 610 62.71 4.64 -2.42
CA CYS A 610 63.19 4.23 -3.76
C CYS A 610 64.29 5.11 -4.38
N GLY A 611 64.73 6.18 -3.70
CA GLY A 611 65.82 7.06 -4.17
C GLY A 611 65.44 7.98 -5.36
N LEU A 612 64.17 7.99 -5.78
CA LEU A 612 63.63 8.89 -6.80
C LEU A 612 62.89 10.08 -6.14
N LYS A 613 62.86 11.24 -6.80
CA LYS A 613 62.10 12.41 -6.34
C LYS A 613 60.62 12.28 -6.75
N LEU A 614 59.87 11.47 -6.01
CA LEU A 614 58.44 11.25 -6.21
C LEU A 614 57.61 12.11 -5.24
N SER A 615 56.52 12.71 -5.70
CA SER A 615 55.50 13.27 -4.80
C SER A 615 54.63 12.15 -4.24
N ALA A 616 54.21 12.32 -2.98
CA ALA A 616 53.26 11.45 -2.28
C ALA A 616 52.07 12.24 -1.74
N ASP A 617 51.77 13.40 -2.33
CA ASP A 617 50.76 14.33 -1.81
C ASP A 617 49.36 13.71 -1.89
N SER A 618 49.01 13.08 -3.01
CA SER A 618 47.73 12.39 -3.19
C SER A 618 47.53 11.27 -2.17
N GLU A 619 48.52 10.40 -1.96
CA GLU A 619 48.39 9.32 -0.98
C GLU A 619 48.27 9.84 0.45
N ARG A 620 49.01 10.91 0.79
CA ARG A 620 48.95 11.52 2.13
C ARG A 620 47.60 12.16 2.40
N GLU A 621 47.06 12.91 1.43
CA GLU A 621 45.74 13.54 1.55
C GLU A 621 44.65 12.48 1.74
N THR A 622 44.59 11.48 0.84
CA THR A 622 43.60 10.40 0.93
C THR A 622 43.75 9.57 2.21
N ALA A 623 44.98 9.23 2.64
CA ALA A 623 45.19 8.48 3.87
C ALA A 623 44.78 9.27 5.12
N THR A 624 45.01 10.59 5.13
CA THR A 624 44.62 11.46 6.26
C THR A 624 43.09 11.58 6.34
N GLU A 625 42.44 11.74 5.21
CA GLU A 625 40.98 11.81 5.12
C GLU A 625 40.34 10.48 5.55
N LEU A 626 40.80 9.35 5.01
CA LEU A 626 40.32 8.02 5.39
C LEU A 626 40.57 7.70 6.87
N ALA A 627 41.73 8.04 7.43
CA ALA A 627 42.01 7.85 8.86
C ALA A 627 40.99 8.62 9.72
N THR A 628 40.69 9.87 9.34
CA THR A 628 39.69 10.69 10.04
C THR A 628 38.29 10.09 9.95
N ILE A 629 37.85 9.68 8.75
CA ILE A 629 36.51 9.12 8.54
C ILE A 629 36.37 7.75 9.22
N THR A 630 37.41 6.91 9.19
CA THR A 630 37.38 5.58 9.85
C THR A 630 37.32 5.70 11.37
N ASP A 631 38.02 6.67 11.98
CA ASP A 631 37.88 6.98 13.41
C ASP A 631 36.46 7.47 13.75
N ASN A 632 35.90 8.37 12.94
CA ASN A 632 34.53 8.84 13.11
C ASN A 632 33.52 7.70 12.98
N LEU A 633 33.67 6.84 11.98
CA LEU A 633 32.85 5.64 11.79
C LEU A 633 32.95 4.71 13.01
N HIS A 634 34.15 4.49 13.54
CA HIS A 634 34.37 3.68 14.73
C HIS A 634 33.59 4.22 15.93
N HIS A 635 33.64 5.53 16.17
CA HIS A 635 32.90 6.19 17.24
C HIS A 635 31.38 6.11 17.02
N ALA A 636 30.90 6.38 15.81
CA ALA A 636 29.48 6.30 15.46
C ALA A 636 28.93 4.87 15.64
N ILE A 637 29.67 3.84 15.22
CA ILE A 637 29.30 2.43 15.45
C ILE A 637 29.16 2.14 16.95
N ARG A 638 30.12 2.59 17.78
CA ARG A 638 30.06 2.34 19.23
C ARG A 638 28.87 3.03 19.90
N GLN A 639 28.55 4.25 19.47
CA GLN A 639 27.37 4.98 19.95
C GLN A 639 26.10 4.23 19.58
N LEU A 640 25.93 3.87 18.31
CA LEU A 640 24.78 3.09 17.83
C LEU A 640 24.65 1.74 18.56
N GLU A 641 25.76 1.03 18.80
CA GLU A 641 25.77 -0.21 19.60
C GLU A 641 25.28 -0.01 21.03
N ALA A 642 25.59 1.13 21.67
CA ALA A 642 25.13 1.45 23.01
C ALA A 642 23.63 1.78 23.00
N ASP A 643 23.17 2.58 22.05
CA ASP A 643 21.78 3.02 21.99
C ASP A 643 20.82 1.89 21.53
N ILE A 644 21.28 0.95 20.69
CA ILE A 644 20.54 -0.29 20.42
C ILE A 644 20.32 -1.08 21.73
N LYS A 645 21.33 -1.19 22.61
CA LYS A 645 21.18 -1.90 23.90
C LYS A 645 20.21 -1.17 24.82
N THR A 646 20.28 0.16 24.88
CA THR A 646 19.33 0.98 25.63
C THR A 646 17.91 0.76 25.12
N ALA A 647 17.69 0.84 23.79
CA ALA A 647 16.39 0.60 23.17
C ALA A 647 15.85 -0.81 23.46
N ALA A 648 16.72 -1.82 23.51
CA ALA A 648 16.33 -3.19 23.83
C ALA A 648 15.81 -3.33 25.28
N ALA A 649 16.30 -2.51 26.21
CA ALA A 649 15.91 -2.53 27.63
C ALA A 649 14.61 -1.75 27.92
N ILE A 650 14.09 -0.96 26.97
CA ILE A 650 12.81 -0.25 27.13
C ILE A 650 11.66 -1.25 26.93
N GLU A 651 10.81 -1.38 27.94
CA GLU A 651 9.65 -2.29 27.94
C GLU A 651 8.40 -1.67 27.30
N ASP A 652 8.12 -0.39 27.56
CA ASP A 652 6.97 0.30 26.96
C ASP A 652 7.20 0.53 25.46
N LEU A 653 6.24 0.10 24.64
CA LEU A 653 6.34 0.18 23.18
C LEU A 653 6.35 1.62 22.66
N ASN A 654 5.62 2.54 23.30
CA ASN A 654 5.60 3.94 22.86
C ASN A 654 6.96 4.57 23.15
N ASP A 655 7.46 4.46 24.38
CA ASP A 655 8.75 5.00 24.78
C ASP A 655 9.88 4.42 23.92
N LYS A 656 9.84 3.11 23.65
CA LYS A 656 10.80 2.43 22.77
C LYS A 656 10.74 2.97 21.34
N SER A 657 9.54 3.15 20.79
CA SER A 657 9.35 3.66 19.43
C SER A 657 9.85 5.11 19.29
N VAL A 658 9.64 5.94 20.32
CA VAL A 658 10.13 7.32 20.39
C VAL A 658 11.65 7.35 20.50
N TYR A 659 12.24 6.53 21.36
CA TYR A 659 13.70 6.44 21.50
C TYR A 659 14.39 5.95 20.21
N LEU A 660 13.80 4.95 19.54
CA LEU A 660 14.29 4.50 18.24
C LEU A 660 14.23 5.61 17.19
N ARG A 661 13.17 6.42 17.18
CA ARG A 661 13.01 7.56 16.27
C ARG A 661 14.00 8.70 16.56
N ASP A 662 14.13 9.08 17.82
CA ASP A 662 14.84 10.31 18.23
C ASP A 662 16.32 10.12 18.52
N THR A 663 16.77 8.89 18.76
CA THR A 663 18.17 8.58 19.10
C THR A 663 18.78 7.61 18.10
N VAL A 664 18.21 6.42 17.95
CA VAL A 664 18.82 5.36 17.11
C VAL A 664 18.82 5.72 15.63
N LYS A 665 17.73 6.29 15.08
CA LYS A 665 17.70 6.70 13.66
C LYS A 665 18.71 7.81 13.33
N PRO A 666 18.88 8.88 14.14
CA PRO A 666 19.97 9.82 13.97
C PRO A 666 21.36 9.18 13.99
N ASP A 667 21.63 8.24 14.90
CA ASP A 667 22.92 7.54 14.95
C ASP A 667 23.16 6.67 13.71
N MET A 668 22.12 5.99 13.22
CA MET A 668 22.17 5.26 11.95
C MET A 668 22.55 6.19 10.78
N ALA A 669 22.03 7.42 10.77
CA ALA A 669 22.38 8.40 9.74
C ALA A 669 23.87 8.81 9.81
N LEU A 670 24.42 8.97 11.01
CA LEU A 670 25.85 9.25 11.21
C LEU A 670 26.75 8.08 10.78
N VAL A 671 26.35 6.84 11.09
CA VAL A 671 27.07 5.63 10.63
C VAL A 671 27.04 5.56 9.10
N ARG A 672 25.88 5.84 8.49
CA ARG A 672 25.74 5.89 7.03
C ARG A 672 26.65 6.95 6.41
N GLU A 673 26.61 8.17 6.92
CA GLU A 673 27.36 9.31 6.38
C GLU A 673 28.86 8.98 6.26
N ASN A 674 29.45 8.43 7.33
CA ASN A 674 30.86 8.07 7.32
C ASN A 674 31.14 6.86 6.41
N ALA A 675 30.26 5.86 6.38
CA ALA A 675 30.44 4.68 5.53
C ALA A 675 30.30 5.00 4.03
N ASP A 676 29.35 5.86 3.65
CA ASP A 676 29.15 6.34 2.29
C ASP A 676 30.34 7.23 1.86
N ALA A 677 30.95 7.99 2.79
CA ALA A 677 32.17 8.75 2.51
C ALA A 677 33.40 7.86 2.26
N ILE A 678 33.54 6.73 2.98
CA ILE A 678 34.59 5.74 2.70
C ILE A 678 34.42 5.15 1.30
N GLU A 679 33.19 4.82 0.89
CA GLU A 679 32.90 4.27 -0.45
C GLU A 679 33.42 5.18 -1.59
N LEU A 680 33.35 6.50 -1.41
CA LEU A 680 33.80 7.47 -2.41
C LEU A 680 35.34 7.58 -2.52
N LEU A 681 36.09 7.14 -1.50
CA LEU A 681 37.54 7.32 -1.41
C LEU A 681 38.32 6.03 -1.65
N ILE A 682 37.70 4.87 -1.49
CA ILE A 682 38.39 3.58 -1.66
C ILE A 682 38.11 2.97 -3.04
N PRO A 683 39.08 2.28 -3.64
CA PRO A 683 38.84 1.54 -4.88
C PRO A 683 37.79 0.43 -4.69
N SER A 684 37.04 0.14 -5.76
CA SER A 684 35.99 -0.89 -5.75
C SER A 684 36.47 -2.30 -5.36
N GLU A 685 37.77 -2.60 -5.49
CA GLU A 685 38.34 -3.88 -5.06
C GLU A 685 38.43 -4.03 -3.54
N TYR A 686 38.47 -2.91 -2.81
CA TYR A 686 38.46 -2.88 -1.35
C TYR A 686 37.05 -2.76 -0.78
N TYR A 687 36.12 -2.15 -1.52
CA TYR A 687 34.76 -1.95 -1.00
C TYR A 687 33.95 -3.26 -1.04
N PRO A 688 33.35 -3.70 0.08
CA PRO A 688 32.83 -5.06 0.22
C PRO A 688 31.48 -5.31 -0.46
N TYR A 689 30.85 -4.27 -1.03
CA TYR A 689 29.48 -4.33 -1.53
C TYR A 689 29.34 -3.73 -2.93
N PRO A 690 28.43 -4.23 -3.77
CA PRO A 690 28.07 -3.54 -5.01
C PRO A 690 27.56 -2.13 -4.73
N ASP A 691 28.11 -1.16 -5.46
CA ASP A 691 27.68 0.25 -5.42
C ASP A 691 26.29 0.42 -6.06
N TYR A 692 25.71 1.62 -5.90
CA TYR A 692 24.40 1.91 -6.46
C TYR A 692 24.39 1.93 -7.99
N GLY A 693 25.51 2.26 -8.64
CA GLY A 693 25.61 2.17 -10.11
C GLY A 693 25.43 0.73 -10.58
N THR A 694 26.05 -0.22 -9.91
CA THR A 694 25.94 -1.65 -10.19
C THR A 694 24.52 -2.13 -9.92
N LEU A 695 23.92 -1.74 -8.79
CA LEU A 695 22.57 -2.17 -8.42
C LEU A 695 21.49 -1.64 -9.39
N LEU A 696 21.45 -0.32 -9.58
CA LEU A 696 20.41 0.38 -10.36
C LEU A 696 20.46 0.09 -11.86
N PHE A 697 21.63 -0.29 -12.38
CA PHE A 697 21.82 -0.62 -13.80
C PHE A 697 22.09 -2.12 -14.05
N SER A 698 21.83 -2.99 -13.06
CA SER A 698 22.11 -4.45 -13.13
C SER A 698 21.27 -5.24 -14.13
N VAL A 699 20.08 -4.76 -14.50
CA VAL A 699 19.08 -5.48 -15.32
C VAL A 699 19.01 -4.92 -16.73
#